data_AF-A0A935J530-F1
#
_entry.id   AF-A0A935J530-F1
#
_cell.length_a   1.000
_cell.length_b   1.000
_cell.length_c   1.000
_cell.angle_alpha   90.00
_cell.angle_beta   90.00
_cell.angle_gamma   90.00
#
_symmetry.space_group_name_H-M   'P 1'
#
loop_
_entity.id
_entity.type
_entity.pdbx_description
1 polymer ?
#
loop_
_entity_poly.entity_id
_entity_poly.type
_entity_poly.pdbx_seq_one_letter_code
_entity_poly.pdbx_strand_id
1 'polypeptide(L)'
;MANVSIGGNVTDSVMVFGNNNYVVKIGDVNGGVVNIIKPSDKPKVSARPAPVMLKPRAFPSLLDRTDEAETIKKAAELSVPVSVWGKQGIGKTSFIRHLAHTLPTNRYPNGVIYLSVSSLGYEDLLQALFDAFFESDSSYKPTTAEILHGLQKISALIFLDDLQVGRDETISILNAAPSSTFILISAERSFWGEGEAVQIQGLPVGDSVRLFEKELSRPLETDEKITVPKICKLLQGHPLNILQSASLARESGKSLEAILNEITHEKKDDKTMAYMSLANLSDSEKQIIALLAAAGGNIVAAEHIKGIFKGDDKKSDIQGLIKLGLVQAHSPKFSVTDAFAASITAAWDLSSWQDTLLNYSIKWLSQQPSSMLVEESTDLLIHTIKSAGARKKWREVIQLGRALEKFLVYFKRWQAWADILKLIIEAAKALSDSKTQAWALHQLGTRALYLGQTQEANSLLTKAQSIRKAIGDKAGLRVTEHNLKTIKGGSGCGKFLSCAVAAGIGATVLVGMAWLVINVLLPTPPIILPTNTPTDVPAASPTPTRPPSKTPEPEQPPTVPPTSTFTPRPTNTPVPVLLYDFVERVDESYWFKYYTTSDGEFTEDLTFFYEPFTPSPESYITQYQDAYTGWDFNVRLMNGESYDKVLLSYPLYEYFKVFGDYTVKIDRPAPEAYLELTAGFKDIIVEPVEGVIFRVYINGKVYIEEPYFFGKAPIETGKQIRLSSGTYDFRLEVESMDSSPYDYATWANVKLWDRKP
;
A
#
# COMPACT_ATOMS: atom_id res chain seq x y z
N MET A 1 18.69 26.79 5.43
CA MET A 1 17.42 27.06 6.13
C MET A 1 16.90 28.39 5.62
N ALA A 2 15.73 28.42 5.00
CA ALA A 2 15.00 29.66 4.75
C ALA A 2 13.79 29.65 5.71
N ASN A 3 13.75 30.56 6.68
CA ASN A 3 12.67 30.59 7.66
C ASN A 3 11.42 31.24 7.04
N VAL A 4 10.62 30.45 6.36
CA VAL A 4 9.29 30.85 5.87
C VAL A 4 8.29 30.70 7.02
N SER A 5 8.20 31.75 7.85
CA SER A 5 7.22 31.81 8.94
C SER A 5 5.84 32.16 8.38
N ILE A 6 4.89 31.21 8.45
CA ILE A 6 3.48 31.43 8.11
C ILE A 6 2.64 31.16 9.36
N GLY A 7 2.48 32.18 10.19
CA GLY A 7 1.56 32.18 11.32
C GLY A 7 0.10 32.33 10.87
N GLY A 8 -0.45 31.29 10.22
CA GLY A 8 -1.84 31.25 9.76
C GLY A 8 -2.72 30.34 10.62
N ASN A 9 -3.97 30.74 10.88
CA ASN A 9 -4.95 29.87 11.51
C ASN A 9 -5.57 28.92 10.47
N VAL A 10 -5.43 27.60 10.70
CA VAL A 10 -5.86 26.53 9.77
C VAL A 10 -7.40 26.42 9.66
N THR A 11 -8.19 27.17 10.44
CA THR A 11 -9.67 27.21 10.34
C THR A 11 -10.21 27.80 9.04
N ASP A 12 -9.38 28.54 8.31
CA ASP A 12 -9.76 29.25 7.10
C ASP A 12 -8.84 28.90 5.92
N SER A 13 -8.26 27.68 5.93
CA SER A 13 -7.45 27.15 4.84
C SER A 13 -8.28 27.02 3.55
N VAL A 14 -8.10 28.02 2.69
CA VAL A 14 -8.57 28.06 1.30
C VAL A 14 -7.53 27.37 0.44
N MET A 15 -7.91 26.28 -0.24
CA MET A 15 -7.05 25.62 -1.23
C MET A 15 -7.64 25.66 -2.63
N VAL A 16 -6.82 26.10 -3.60
CA VAL A 16 -7.08 26.02 -5.04
C VAL A 16 -6.47 24.72 -5.57
N PHE A 17 -7.14 24.03 -6.49
CA PHE A 17 -6.50 22.90 -7.19
C PHE A 17 -6.86 22.78 -8.67
N GLY A 18 -5.85 22.40 -9.46
CA GLY A 18 -5.95 21.95 -10.84
C GLY A 18 -6.60 22.90 -11.86
N ASN A 19 -6.84 22.36 -13.06
CA ASN A 19 -7.36 23.14 -14.19
C ASN A 19 -8.82 23.61 -14.04
N ASN A 20 -9.59 22.99 -13.15
CA ASN A 20 -11.00 23.34 -12.91
C ASN A 20 -11.17 24.55 -11.96
N ASN A 21 -10.08 25.13 -11.45
CA ASN A 21 -10.07 26.31 -10.57
C ASN A 21 -10.91 26.10 -9.29
N TYR A 22 -10.98 24.87 -8.79
CA TYR A 22 -11.79 24.58 -7.61
C TYR A 22 -11.13 25.15 -6.36
N VAL A 23 -11.91 25.88 -5.56
CA VAL A 23 -11.52 26.40 -4.24
C VAL A 23 -12.28 25.65 -3.15
N VAL A 24 -11.55 25.00 -2.26
CA VAL A 24 -12.11 24.30 -1.10
C VAL A 24 -11.83 25.11 0.16
N LYS A 25 -12.85 25.27 1.01
CA LYS A 25 -12.66 25.64 2.42
C LYS A 25 -12.92 24.41 3.30
N ILE A 26 -11.89 23.97 4.01
CA ILE A 26 -11.99 22.94 5.07
C ILE A 26 -12.33 23.63 6.40
N GLY A 27 -12.91 22.89 7.35
CA GLY A 27 -13.22 23.37 8.71
C GLY A 27 -14.69 23.65 9.01
N ASP A 28 -15.60 23.60 8.03
CA ASP A 28 -17.03 23.56 8.32
C ASP A 28 -17.40 22.22 8.98
N VAL A 29 -18.18 22.28 10.06
CA VAL A 29 -18.62 21.13 10.87
C VAL A 29 -19.23 20.01 10.02
N ASN A 30 -19.86 20.38 8.90
CA ASN A 30 -20.64 19.53 8.00
C ASN A 30 -19.85 19.07 6.75
N GLY A 31 -18.60 19.50 6.55
CA GLY A 31 -17.72 19.07 5.45
C GLY A 31 -17.19 20.21 4.56
N GLY A 32 -16.12 19.93 3.82
CA GLY A 32 -15.40 20.91 3.00
C GLY A 32 -16.23 21.45 1.83
N VAL A 33 -16.37 22.77 1.75
CA VAL A 33 -17.19 23.44 0.72
C VAL A 33 -16.36 23.72 -0.53
N VAL A 34 -16.78 23.19 -1.69
CA VAL A 34 -16.08 23.37 -2.98
C VAL A 34 -16.78 24.43 -3.83
N ASN A 35 -16.01 25.45 -4.22
CA ASN A 35 -16.39 26.57 -5.08
C ASN A 35 -15.49 26.61 -6.33
N ILE A 36 -15.71 27.55 -7.25
CA ILE A 36 -14.88 27.75 -8.45
C ILE A 36 -14.43 29.22 -8.50
N ILE A 37 -13.13 29.48 -8.73
CA ILE A 37 -12.58 30.83 -8.98
C ILE A 37 -12.29 31.05 -10.48
N LYS A 38 -11.94 32.29 -10.87
CA LYS A 38 -11.70 32.63 -12.28
C LYS A 38 -10.30 32.16 -12.72
N PRO A 39 -10.11 31.79 -14.00
CA PRO A 39 -8.79 31.41 -14.52
C PRO A 39 -7.71 32.51 -14.44
N SER A 40 -8.10 33.78 -14.31
CA SER A 40 -7.21 34.92 -14.08
C SER A 40 -6.52 34.88 -12.71
N ASP A 41 -7.14 34.20 -11.75
CA ASP A 41 -6.79 34.24 -10.34
C ASP A 41 -6.04 32.96 -9.93
N LYS A 42 -5.57 32.18 -10.93
CA LYS A 42 -4.79 30.95 -10.73
C LYS A 42 -3.49 31.26 -9.98
N PRO A 43 -3.25 30.64 -8.81
CA PRO A 43 -1.94 30.66 -8.19
C PRO A 43 -0.92 29.95 -9.09
N LYS A 44 0.36 30.29 -8.94
CA LYS A 44 1.41 29.78 -9.82
C LYS A 44 2.20 28.67 -9.15
N VAL A 45 2.59 27.70 -9.97
CA VAL A 45 3.70 26.80 -9.66
C VAL A 45 4.92 27.29 -10.43
N SER A 46 6.04 27.43 -9.74
CA SER A 46 7.36 27.71 -10.31
C SER A 46 8.34 26.61 -9.94
N ALA A 47 9.22 26.22 -10.86
CA ALA A 47 10.35 25.38 -10.49
C ALA A 47 11.27 26.15 -9.51
N ARG A 48 11.79 25.45 -8.50
CA ARG A 48 12.79 26.01 -7.58
C ARG A 48 14.09 26.33 -8.32
N PRO A 49 14.91 27.29 -7.85
CA PRO A 49 16.23 27.55 -8.41
C PRO A 49 17.09 26.28 -8.42
N ALA A 50 17.51 25.84 -9.60
CA ALA A 50 18.38 24.68 -9.79
C ALA A 50 19.87 25.05 -9.67
N PRO A 51 20.75 24.14 -9.18
CA PRO A 51 20.43 22.83 -8.65
C PRO A 51 19.85 22.88 -7.22
N VAL A 52 18.79 22.11 -6.98
CA VAL A 52 18.23 21.91 -5.64
C VAL A 52 19.17 20.99 -4.86
N MET A 53 19.63 21.43 -3.68
CA MET A 53 20.64 20.72 -2.89
C MET A 53 20.12 20.38 -1.48
N LEU A 54 19.17 19.45 -1.41
CA LEU A 54 18.57 18.96 -0.17
C LEU A 54 19.32 17.72 0.33
N LYS A 55 20.55 17.92 0.82
CA LYS A 55 21.40 16.84 1.35
C LYS A 55 21.29 16.74 2.89
N PRO A 56 21.36 15.52 3.46
CA PRO A 56 21.36 15.34 4.91
C PRO A 56 22.71 15.74 5.51
N ARG A 57 22.82 15.84 6.85
CA ARG A 57 24.13 16.01 7.50
C ARG A 57 25.05 14.83 7.14
N ALA A 58 26.17 15.13 6.49
CA ALA A 58 27.18 14.16 6.06
C ALA A 58 27.60 13.21 7.19
N PHE A 59 27.83 11.94 6.86
CA PHE A 59 28.38 10.96 7.79
C PHE A 59 29.93 10.93 7.64
N PRO A 60 30.69 11.20 8.72
CA PRO A 60 32.08 11.67 8.60
C PRO A 60 33.09 10.59 8.22
N SER A 61 32.81 9.31 8.49
CA SER A 61 33.61 8.17 8.03
C SER A 61 32.80 6.89 8.16
N LEU A 62 32.94 5.99 7.19
CA LEU A 62 32.42 4.63 7.26
C LEU A 62 33.51 3.66 7.75
N LEU A 63 33.07 2.53 8.28
CA LEU A 63 33.88 1.32 8.40
C LEU A 63 33.37 0.37 7.32
N ASP A 64 34.29 -0.29 6.59
CA ASP A 64 33.96 -1.13 5.42
C ASP A 64 33.13 -0.38 4.33
N ARG A 65 32.41 -1.12 3.47
CA ARG A 65 31.40 -0.64 2.49
C ARG A 65 31.94 -0.01 1.19
N THR A 66 33.20 -0.28 0.84
CA THR A 66 33.83 0.27 -0.38
C THR A 66 33.28 -0.35 -1.66
N ASP A 67 33.04 -1.66 -1.70
CA ASP A 67 32.56 -2.36 -2.90
C ASP A 67 31.10 -2.01 -3.20
N GLU A 68 30.26 -1.90 -2.16
CA GLU A 68 28.89 -1.38 -2.27
C GLU A 68 28.90 0.09 -2.73
N ALA A 69 29.80 0.93 -2.20
CA ALA A 69 29.92 2.33 -2.60
C ALA A 69 30.30 2.48 -4.09
N GLU A 70 31.29 1.73 -4.57
CA GLU A 70 31.68 1.75 -5.99
C GLU A 70 30.61 1.13 -6.91
N THR A 71 29.81 0.18 -6.42
CA THR A 71 28.66 -0.37 -7.16
C THR A 71 27.57 0.68 -7.35
N ILE A 72 27.16 1.36 -6.27
CA ILE A 72 26.15 2.44 -6.35
C ILE A 72 26.69 3.62 -7.18
N LYS A 73 27.98 3.93 -7.09
CA LYS A 73 28.62 4.96 -7.92
C LYS A 73 28.56 4.65 -9.41
N LYS A 74 28.86 3.41 -9.83
CA LYS A 74 28.71 2.98 -11.24
C LYS A 74 27.26 3.07 -11.71
N ALA A 75 26.30 2.63 -10.89
CA ALA A 75 24.87 2.75 -11.20
C ALA A 75 24.44 4.23 -11.36
N ALA A 76 24.84 5.11 -10.44
CA ALA A 76 24.58 6.54 -10.49
C ALA A 76 25.34 7.26 -11.62
N GLU A 77 26.44 6.72 -12.13
CA GLU A 77 27.09 7.19 -13.35
C GLU A 77 26.35 6.74 -14.61
N LEU A 78 25.80 5.52 -14.63
CA LEU A 78 25.00 4.97 -15.73
C LEU A 78 23.52 5.38 -15.71
N SER A 79 23.10 6.19 -14.73
CA SER A 79 21.71 6.57 -14.44
C SER A 79 20.75 5.40 -14.18
N VAL A 80 21.27 4.27 -13.71
CA VAL A 80 20.50 3.07 -13.33
C VAL A 80 19.98 3.23 -11.90
N PRO A 81 18.68 2.98 -11.62
CA PRO A 81 18.15 3.06 -10.26
C PRO A 81 18.72 1.95 -9.37
N VAL A 82 18.77 2.22 -8.07
CA VAL A 82 19.38 1.34 -7.06
C VAL A 82 18.40 1.05 -5.93
N SER A 83 18.24 -0.22 -5.57
CA SER A 83 17.58 -0.67 -4.34
C SER A 83 18.63 -1.06 -3.29
N VAL A 84 18.72 -0.29 -2.21
CA VAL A 84 19.67 -0.50 -1.09
C VAL A 84 18.91 -1.04 0.12
N TRP A 85 19.08 -2.32 0.42
CA TRP A 85 18.22 -3.02 1.38
C TRP A 85 19.01 -3.79 2.44
N GLY A 86 18.33 -4.23 3.50
CA GLY A 86 18.96 -4.91 4.64
C GLY A 86 18.30 -4.58 5.97
N LYS A 87 18.64 -5.35 7.01
CA LYS A 87 18.02 -5.31 8.34
C LYS A 87 18.03 -3.90 8.96
N GLN A 88 17.05 -3.60 9.82
CA GLN A 88 17.05 -2.35 10.56
C GLN A 88 18.24 -2.31 11.53
N GLY A 89 18.90 -1.15 11.65
CA GLY A 89 20.14 -1.02 12.45
C GLY A 89 21.42 -1.49 11.75
N ILE A 90 21.35 -2.03 10.52
CA ILE A 90 22.54 -2.46 9.76
C ILE A 90 23.40 -1.28 9.25
N GLY A 91 22.89 -0.04 9.33
CA GLY A 91 23.61 1.18 8.98
C GLY A 91 23.28 1.81 7.62
N LYS A 92 22.21 1.37 6.93
CA LYS A 92 21.79 1.89 5.60
C LYS A 92 21.81 3.43 5.52
N THR A 93 21.07 4.09 6.41
CA THR A 93 21.00 5.56 6.49
C THR A 93 22.38 6.21 6.69
N SER A 94 23.28 5.63 7.49
CA SER A 94 24.65 6.16 7.67
C SER A 94 25.50 6.04 6.40
N PHE A 95 25.37 4.90 5.70
CA PHE A 95 26.02 4.64 4.40
C PHE A 95 25.53 5.62 3.32
N ILE A 96 24.22 5.81 3.21
CA ILE A 96 23.62 6.76 2.26
C ILE A 96 23.96 8.21 2.60
N ARG A 97 23.93 8.59 3.88
CA ARG A 97 24.36 9.93 4.33
C ARG A 97 25.84 10.22 4.11
N HIS A 98 26.64 9.21 3.79
CA HIS A 98 27.98 9.39 3.24
C HIS A 98 27.91 9.56 1.71
N LEU A 99 27.30 8.61 0.99
CA LEU A 99 27.19 8.61 -0.47
C LEU A 99 26.52 9.86 -1.05
N ALA A 100 25.51 10.41 -0.39
CA ALA A 100 24.86 11.66 -0.78
C ALA A 100 25.84 12.85 -0.90
N HIS A 101 27.02 12.79 -0.29
CA HIS A 101 28.07 13.81 -0.42
C HIS A 101 29.24 13.40 -1.33
N THR A 102 29.41 12.12 -1.68
CA THR A 102 30.55 11.63 -2.48
C THR A 102 30.20 11.18 -3.90
N LEU A 103 28.93 10.89 -4.21
CA LEU A 103 28.51 10.51 -5.56
C LEU A 103 28.60 11.67 -6.57
N PRO A 104 28.94 11.40 -7.85
CA PRO A 104 29.09 12.43 -8.87
C PRO A 104 27.76 13.12 -9.21
N THR A 105 27.72 14.44 -9.12
CA THR A 105 26.50 15.24 -9.32
C THR A 105 26.43 15.93 -10.67
N ASN A 106 27.41 15.74 -11.56
CA ASN A 106 27.56 16.49 -12.81
C ASN A 106 26.50 16.14 -13.88
N ARG A 107 25.93 14.94 -13.85
CA ARG A 107 24.84 14.51 -14.74
C ARG A 107 23.44 14.98 -14.30
N TYR A 108 23.34 15.66 -13.16
CA TYR A 108 22.08 15.95 -12.48
C TYR A 108 21.82 17.46 -12.37
N PRO A 109 21.41 18.14 -13.46
CA PRO A 109 21.28 19.60 -13.51
C PRO A 109 20.23 20.16 -12.54
N ASN A 110 19.19 19.39 -12.19
CA ASN A 110 18.21 19.79 -11.18
C ASN A 110 18.71 19.57 -9.74
N GLY A 111 19.86 18.91 -9.55
CA GLY A 111 20.57 18.79 -8.28
C GLY A 111 20.45 17.42 -7.60
N VAL A 112 20.52 17.43 -6.27
CA VAL A 112 20.52 16.23 -5.43
C VAL A 112 19.58 16.44 -4.25
N ILE A 113 18.61 15.55 -4.10
CA ILE A 113 17.67 15.55 -2.96
C ILE A 113 17.74 14.24 -2.20
N TYR A 114 17.56 14.32 -0.88
CA TYR A 114 17.39 13.20 0.03
C TYR A 114 16.13 13.48 0.84
N LEU A 115 15.18 12.55 0.77
CA LEU A 115 13.92 12.59 1.51
C LEU A 115 13.89 11.39 2.47
N SER A 116 13.54 11.65 3.73
CA SER A 116 13.07 10.60 4.63
C SER A 116 11.59 10.37 4.32
N VAL A 117 11.22 9.17 3.90
CA VAL A 117 9.88 8.86 3.37
C VAL A 117 9.14 7.78 4.17
N SER A 118 9.68 7.45 5.34
CA SER A 118 9.01 6.72 6.42
C SER A 118 7.56 7.18 6.59
N SER A 119 6.60 6.25 6.54
CA SER A 119 5.14 6.48 6.61
C SER A 119 4.47 7.25 5.45
N LEU A 120 5.18 7.56 4.35
CA LEU A 120 4.56 8.12 3.14
C LEU A 120 4.02 7.00 2.23
N GLY A 121 2.71 7.03 1.96
CA GLY A 121 2.12 6.26 0.85
C GLY A 121 2.37 6.91 -0.51
N TYR A 122 2.04 6.22 -1.60
CA TYR A 122 2.35 6.65 -2.98
C TYR A 122 1.94 8.08 -3.34
N GLU A 123 0.70 8.52 -3.02
CA GLU A 123 0.28 9.91 -3.30
C GLU A 123 1.07 10.95 -2.50
N ASP A 124 1.35 10.68 -1.23
CA ASP A 124 2.11 11.58 -0.34
C ASP A 124 3.58 11.66 -0.80
N LEU A 125 4.13 10.55 -1.29
CA LEU A 125 5.48 10.47 -1.84
C LEU A 125 5.62 11.24 -3.17
N LEU A 126 4.65 11.09 -4.08
CA LEU A 126 4.59 11.92 -5.30
C LEU A 126 4.49 13.42 -4.99
N GLN A 127 3.67 13.78 -3.99
CA GLN A 127 3.54 15.16 -3.53
C GLN A 127 4.85 15.70 -2.94
N ALA A 128 5.52 14.91 -2.09
CA ALA A 128 6.82 15.29 -1.50
C ALA A 128 7.93 15.43 -2.55
N LEU A 129 7.98 14.52 -3.54
CA LEU A 129 8.89 14.63 -4.69
C LEU A 129 8.63 15.90 -5.50
N PHE A 130 7.37 16.28 -5.70
CA PHE A 130 7.01 17.50 -6.41
C PHE A 130 7.43 18.76 -5.64
N ASP A 131 7.04 18.87 -4.36
CA ASP A 131 7.36 20.03 -3.52
C ASP A 131 8.88 20.17 -3.25
N ALA A 132 9.68 19.11 -3.44
CA ALA A 132 11.14 19.20 -3.42
C ALA A 132 11.73 19.98 -4.62
N PHE A 133 11.11 19.94 -5.80
CA PHE A 133 11.59 20.62 -7.02
C PHE A 133 10.77 21.84 -7.42
N PHE A 134 9.55 21.98 -6.91
CA PHE A 134 8.63 23.06 -7.25
C PHE A 134 8.21 23.85 -6.00
N GLU A 135 7.93 25.13 -6.20
CA GLU A 135 7.25 26.01 -5.26
C GLU A 135 5.87 26.33 -5.81
N SER A 136 4.85 26.18 -4.95
CA SER A 136 3.49 26.62 -5.19
C SER A 136 3.15 27.73 -4.21
N ASP A 137 2.29 28.67 -4.60
CA ASP A 137 1.56 29.48 -3.61
C ASP A 137 0.92 28.55 -2.55
N SER A 138 0.87 28.98 -1.29
CA SER A 138 0.52 28.08 -0.15
C SER A 138 -0.91 27.53 -0.16
N SER A 139 -1.76 28.03 -1.05
CA SER A 139 -3.11 27.51 -1.31
C SER A 139 -3.19 26.51 -2.46
N TYR A 140 -2.15 26.34 -3.30
CA TYR A 140 -2.29 25.53 -4.52
C TYR A 140 -1.85 24.07 -4.37
N LYS A 141 -2.71 23.16 -4.80
CA LYS A 141 -2.38 21.76 -5.07
C LYS A 141 -2.43 21.47 -6.57
N PRO A 142 -1.36 20.97 -7.20
CA PRO A 142 -1.43 20.42 -8.54
C PRO A 142 -2.17 19.07 -8.55
N THR A 143 -2.79 18.75 -9.69
CA THR A 143 -3.32 17.41 -9.96
C THR A 143 -2.20 16.39 -10.16
N THR A 144 -2.50 15.09 -10.06
CA THR A 144 -1.54 14.02 -10.31
C THR A 144 -0.91 14.12 -11.71
N ALA A 145 -1.68 14.52 -12.72
CA ALA A 145 -1.18 14.75 -14.08
C ALA A 145 -0.19 15.94 -14.16
N GLU A 146 -0.44 17.02 -13.41
CA GLU A 146 0.48 18.18 -13.32
C GLU A 146 1.74 17.83 -12.52
N ILE A 147 1.63 16.98 -11.49
CA ILE A 147 2.77 16.43 -10.74
C ILE A 147 3.67 15.61 -11.67
N LEU A 148 3.12 14.61 -12.36
CA LEU A 148 3.85 13.75 -13.28
C LEU A 148 4.49 14.56 -14.42
N HIS A 149 3.76 15.51 -15.03
CA HIS A 149 4.29 16.36 -16.10
C HIS A 149 5.36 17.36 -15.63
N GLY A 150 5.39 17.71 -14.34
CA GLY A 150 6.47 18.45 -13.72
C GLY A 150 7.71 17.57 -13.51
N LEU A 151 7.54 16.42 -12.86
CA LEU A 151 8.60 15.48 -12.52
C LEU A 151 9.29 14.85 -13.75
N GLN A 152 8.56 14.63 -14.85
CA GLN A 152 9.11 14.19 -16.13
C GLN A 152 10.23 15.08 -16.69
N LYS A 153 10.31 16.34 -16.27
CA LYS A 153 11.31 17.34 -16.71
C LYS A 153 12.49 17.46 -15.75
N ILE A 154 12.51 16.68 -14.66
CA ILE A 154 13.55 16.73 -13.63
C ILE A 154 14.61 15.66 -13.91
N SER A 155 15.86 16.10 -13.96
CA SER A 155 17.04 15.24 -13.94
C SER A 155 17.88 15.55 -12.70
N ALA A 156 17.63 14.75 -11.66
CA ALA A 156 18.23 14.85 -10.33
C ALA A 156 18.69 13.48 -9.82
N LEU A 157 19.58 13.50 -8.82
CA LEU A 157 19.90 12.31 -8.02
C LEU A 157 19.00 12.32 -6.77
N ILE A 158 18.14 11.30 -6.65
CA ILE A 158 17.05 11.26 -5.67
C ILE A 158 17.28 10.10 -4.70
N PHE A 159 17.52 10.40 -3.42
CA PHE A 159 17.58 9.40 -2.36
C PHE A 159 16.26 9.36 -1.60
N LEU A 160 15.65 8.17 -1.48
CA LEU A 160 14.43 7.94 -0.70
C LEU A 160 14.74 6.98 0.45
N ASP A 161 14.93 7.52 1.66
CA ASP A 161 15.31 6.75 2.84
C ASP A 161 14.08 6.30 3.66
N ASP A 162 14.12 5.04 4.09
CA ASP A 162 13.00 4.28 4.67
C ASP A 162 11.72 4.24 3.79
N LEU A 163 11.88 3.77 2.55
CA LEU A 163 10.78 3.51 1.63
C LEU A 163 9.96 2.28 2.05
N GLN A 164 8.64 2.45 2.17
CA GLN A 164 7.68 1.42 2.63
C GLN A 164 6.54 1.12 1.62
N VAL A 165 6.60 1.66 0.40
CA VAL A 165 5.58 1.44 -0.65
C VAL A 165 5.78 0.10 -1.38
N GLY A 166 4.74 -0.39 -2.04
CA GLY A 166 4.76 -1.63 -2.82
C GLY A 166 5.69 -1.61 -4.04
N ARG A 167 5.86 -2.77 -4.70
CA ARG A 167 6.72 -2.90 -5.89
C ARG A 167 6.17 -2.09 -7.07
N ASP A 168 4.87 -2.19 -7.32
CA ASP A 168 4.22 -1.53 -8.46
C ASP A 168 4.11 -0.01 -8.23
N GLU A 169 3.90 0.41 -6.98
CA GLU A 169 4.03 1.80 -6.54
C GLU A 169 5.46 2.30 -6.73
N THR A 170 6.48 1.49 -6.38
CA THR A 170 7.90 1.82 -6.58
C THR A 170 8.22 2.05 -8.06
N ILE A 171 7.80 1.14 -8.95
CA ILE A 171 7.95 1.27 -10.41
C ILE A 171 7.21 2.53 -10.90
N SER A 172 6.04 2.83 -10.34
CA SER A 172 5.27 4.04 -10.65
C SER A 172 5.97 5.34 -10.19
N ILE A 173 6.75 5.31 -9.10
CA ILE A 173 7.60 6.43 -8.65
C ILE A 173 8.81 6.62 -9.58
N LEU A 174 9.46 5.53 -10.03
CA LEU A 174 10.55 5.62 -11.01
C LEU A 174 10.05 6.26 -12.33
N ASN A 175 8.90 5.79 -12.82
CA ASN A 175 8.25 6.30 -14.04
C ASN A 175 7.71 7.74 -13.91
N ALA A 176 7.61 8.30 -12.70
CA ALA A 176 7.22 9.71 -12.50
C ALA A 176 8.33 10.69 -12.89
N ALA A 177 9.61 10.30 -12.75
CA ALA A 177 10.78 11.13 -13.06
C ALA A 177 11.84 10.36 -13.86
N PRO A 178 11.55 9.89 -15.08
CA PRO A 178 12.42 8.98 -15.86
C PRO A 178 13.76 9.59 -16.31
N SER A 179 13.97 10.90 -16.14
CA SER A 179 15.27 11.57 -16.37
C SER A 179 16.11 11.69 -15.09
N SER A 180 15.60 11.24 -13.95
CA SER A 180 16.27 11.25 -12.64
C SER A 180 16.69 9.83 -12.23
N THR A 181 17.74 9.74 -11.41
CA THR A 181 18.24 8.46 -10.90
C THR A 181 17.88 8.31 -9.43
N PHE A 182 17.23 7.21 -9.08
CA PHE A 182 16.75 6.94 -7.74
C PHE A 182 17.67 5.98 -6.99
N ILE A 183 17.95 6.29 -5.72
CA ILE A 183 18.58 5.40 -4.75
C ILE A 183 17.56 5.19 -3.64
N LEU A 184 16.84 4.07 -3.73
CA LEU A 184 15.74 3.68 -2.85
C LEU A 184 16.28 2.85 -1.70
N ILE A 185 15.89 3.15 -0.46
CA ILE A 185 16.43 2.48 0.72
C ILE A 185 15.30 1.96 1.60
N SER A 186 15.25 0.66 1.80
CA SER A 186 14.13 -0.05 2.42
C SER A 186 14.60 -1.21 3.31
N ALA A 187 13.72 -1.79 4.12
CA ALA A 187 14.04 -3.01 4.87
C ALA A 187 14.34 -4.19 3.92
N GLU A 188 13.45 -4.37 2.93
CA GLU A 188 13.52 -5.41 1.91
C GLU A 188 13.89 -4.84 0.53
N ARG A 189 14.05 -5.71 -0.47
CA ARG A 189 14.38 -5.33 -1.85
C ARG A 189 13.16 -4.70 -2.55
N SER A 190 13.28 -3.44 -2.95
CA SER A 190 12.18 -2.60 -3.46
C SER A 190 11.69 -3.00 -4.86
N PHE A 191 12.59 -3.45 -5.75
CA PHE A 191 12.26 -3.86 -7.13
C PHE A 191 13.15 -5.01 -7.62
N TRP A 192 12.74 -5.67 -8.71
CA TRP A 192 13.44 -6.77 -9.36
C TRP A 192 13.69 -6.43 -10.84
N GLY A 193 14.83 -6.84 -11.40
CA GLY A 193 15.16 -6.67 -12.82
C GLY A 193 15.59 -5.26 -13.24
N GLU A 194 14.77 -4.24 -12.99
CA GLU A 194 14.90 -2.89 -13.60
C GLU A 194 16.01 -1.99 -13.03
N GLY A 195 16.97 -2.55 -12.30
CA GLY A 195 18.11 -1.80 -11.76
C GLY A 195 18.99 -2.61 -10.81
N GLU A 196 19.96 -1.93 -10.20
CA GLU A 196 20.92 -2.54 -9.29
C GLU A 196 20.35 -2.79 -7.90
N ALA A 197 20.76 -3.89 -7.26
CA ALA A 197 20.27 -4.29 -5.95
C ALA A 197 21.43 -4.57 -4.98
N VAL A 198 21.64 -3.67 -4.03
CA VAL A 198 22.77 -3.68 -3.10
C VAL A 198 22.28 -4.04 -1.70
N GLN A 199 22.63 -5.24 -1.23
CA GLN A 199 22.31 -5.67 0.13
C GLN A 199 23.39 -5.19 1.10
N ILE A 200 23.01 -4.39 2.09
CA ILE A 200 23.88 -4.02 3.20
C ILE A 200 23.85 -5.14 4.23
N GLN A 201 24.99 -5.81 4.42
CA GLN A 201 25.17 -6.88 5.39
C GLN A 201 25.93 -6.40 6.65
N GLY A 202 26.22 -7.31 7.58
CA GLY A 202 27.01 -7.02 8.77
C GLY A 202 28.46 -6.66 8.45
N LEU A 203 29.13 -5.97 9.37
CA LEU A 203 30.55 -5.63 9.23
C LEU A 203 31.44 -6.88 9.33
N PRO A 204 32.55 -6.94 8.59
CA PRO A 204 33.65 -7.89 8.83
C PRO A 204 34.08 -7.87 10.31
N VAL A 205 34.62 -8.98 10.80
CA VAL A 205 34.98 -9.11 12.23
C VAL A 205 36.00 -8.05 12.66
N GLY A 206 36.95 -7.67 11.78
CA GLY A 206 37.92 -6.60 12.06
C GLY A 206 37.27 -5.23 12.26
N ASP A 207 36.34 -4.84 11.40
CA ASP A 207 35.59 -3.59 11.53
C ASP A 207 34.58 -3.61 12.67
N SER A 208 34.01 -4.78 12.95
CA SER A 208 33.15 -5.01 14.12
C SER A 208 33.91 -4.76 15.44
N VAL A 209 35.15 -5.25 15.55
CA VAL A 209 36.02 -5.02 16.71
C VAL A 209 36.43 -3.54 16.79
N ARG A 210 36.78 -2.89 15.67
CA ARG A 210 37.06 -1.45 15.62
C ARG A 210 35.86 -0.61 16.09
N LEU A 211 34.65 -0.99 15.71
CA LEU A 211 33.42 -0.30 16.13
C LEU A 211 33.17 -0.49 17.64
N PHE A 212 33.38 -1.70 18.15
CA PHE A 212 33.23 -2.03 19.58
C PHE A 212 34.21 -1.24 20.44
N GLU A 213 35.52 -1.27 20.11
CA GLU A 213 36.57 -0.57 20.86
C GLU A 213 36.38 0.96 20.85
N LYS A 214 35.92 1.51 19.72
CA LYS A 214 35.58 2.93 19.58
C LYS A 214 34.43 3.37 20.51
N GLU A 215 33.37 2.56 20.62
CA GLU A 215 32.22 2.87 21.49
C GLU A 215 32.56 2.62 22.97
N LEU A 216 33.30 1.54 23.27
CA LEU A 216 33.80 1.24 24.62
C LEU A 216 34.68 2.37 25.18
N SER A 217 35.24 3.22 24.31
CA SER A 217 35.97 4.46 24.65
C SER A 217 37.28 4.22 25.43
N ARG A 218 37.79 2.99 25.42
CA ARG A 218 39.12 2.58 25.91
C ARG A 218 39.65 1.43 25.03
N PRO A 219 40.97 1.20 24.96
CA PRO A 219 41.51 0.03 24.27
C PRO A 219 41.06 -1.27 24.94
N LEU A 220 41.05 -2.36 24.16
CA LEU A 220 40.75 -3.71 24.65
C LEU A 220 41.92 -4.31 25.45
N GLU A 221 41.58 -4.99 26.54
CA GLU A 221 42.51 -5.76 27.37
C GLU A 221 42.90 -7.11 26.68
N THR A 222 43.74 -7.92 27.32
CA THR A 222 44.42 -9.05 26.65
C THR A 222 43.50 -10.25 26.42
N ASP A 223 42.61 -10.49 27.37
CA ASP A 223 41.48 -11.42 27.32
C ASP A 223 40.33 -10.87 26.46
N GLU A 224 39.99 -9.59 26.59
CA GLU A 224 38.96 -8.93 25.79
C GLU A 224 39.22 -9.03 24.28
N LYS A 225 40.49 -8.98 23.86
CA LYS A 225 40.91 -9.23 22.47
C LYS A 225 40.53 -10.61 21.94
N ILE A 226 40.24 -11.57 22.83
CA ILE A 226 39.73 -12.92 22.51
C ILE A 226 38.19 -12.98 22.66
N THR A 227 37.61 -12.22 23.59
CA THR A 227 36.16 -12.19 23.84
C THR A 227 35.39 -11.35 22.83
N VAL A 228 35.81 -10.11 22.52
CA VAL A 228 35.09 -9.21 21.60
C VAL A 228 34.89 -9.81 20.20
N PRO A 229 35.88 -10.46 19.55
CA PRO A 229 35.63 -11.12 18.26
C PRO A 229 34.55 -12.20 18.29
N LYS A 230 34.35 -12.88 19.44
CA LYS A 230 33.26 -13.86 19.63
C LYS A 230 31.91 -13.15 19.69
N ILE A 231 31.81 -12.06 20.48
CA ILE A 231 30.61 -11.22 20.57
C ILE A 231 30.24 -10.70 19.18
N CYS A 232 31.18 -10.06 18.47
CA CYS A 232 30.97 -9.54 17.11
C CYS A 232 30.48 -10.63 16.13
N LYS A 233 31.00 -11.86 16.23
CA LYS A 233 30.59 -13.00 15.39
C LYS A 233 29.18 -13.50 15.75
N LEU A 234 28.82 -13.59 17.03
CA LEU A 234 27.46 -13.93 17.48
C LEU A 234 26.43 -12.85 17.12
N LEU A 235 26.86 -11.59 17.06
CA LEU A 235 26.09 -10.45 16.57
C LEU A 235 26.09 -10.34 15.04
N GLN A 236 26.72 -11.26 14.30
CA GLN A 236 26.78 -11.28 12.83
C GLN A 236 27.30 -9.96 12.22
N GLY A 237 28.18 -9.24 12.93
CA GLY A 237 28.67 -7.93 12.49
C GLY A 237 27.62 -6.79 12.55
N HIS A 238 26.48 -6.96 13.22
CA HIS A 238 25.38 -5.99 13.22
C HIS A 238 25.74 -4.69 13.98
N PRO A 239 25.89 -3.52 13.31
CA PRO A 239 26.46 -2.33 13.93
C PRO A 239 25.70 -1.81 15.14
N LEU A 240 24.36 -1.76 15.10
CA LEU A 240 23.57 -1.29 16.24
C LEU A 240 23.78 -2.16 17.49
N ASN A 241 23.84 -3.48 17.33
CA ASN A 241 23.97 -4.41 18.46
C ASN A 241 25.41 -4.40 19.00
N ILE A 242 26.41 -4.21 18.13
CA ILE A 242 27.81 -4.02 18.52
C ILE A 242 27.95 -2.76 19.38
N LEU A 243 27.33 -1.65 18.94
CA LEU A 243 27.27 -0.42 19.72
C LEU A 243 26.58 -0.67 21.07
N GLN A 244 25.36 -1.21 21.08
CA GLN A 244 24.62 -1.51 22.33
C GLN A 244 25.40 -2.41 23.30
N SER A 245 26.12 -3.44 22.82
CA SER A 245 26.99 -4.26 23.68
C SER A 245 28.17 -3.48 24.27
N ALA A 246 28.83 -2.62 23.48
CA ALA A 246 29.95 -1.81 23.95
C ALA A 246 29.50 -0.67 24.90
N SER A 247 28.39 -0.01 24.58
CA SER A 247 27.71 0.99 25.41
C SER A 247 27.27 0.37 26.75
N LEU A 248 26.67 -0.83 26.73
CA LEU A 248 26.28 -1.55 27.94
C LEU A 248 27.50 -1.85 28.83
N ALA A 249 28.60 -2.37 28.26
CA ALA A 249 29.83 -2.61 29.01
C ALA A 249 30.38 -1.32 29.66
N ARG A 250 30.40 -0.21 28.89
CA ARG A 250 30.90 1.10 29.34
C ARG A 250 30.05 1.71 30.46
N GLU A 251 28.73 1.71 30.32
CA GLU A 251 27.82 2.43 31.24
C GLU A 251 27.40 1.59 32.45
N SER A 252 27.28 0.27 32.33
CA SER A 252 26.82 -0.63 33.42
C SER A 252 27.93 -1.39 34.15
N GLY A 253 29.19 -1.31 33.68
CA GLY A 253 30.34 -1.95 34.30
C GLY A 253 30.34 -3.49 34.25
N LYS A 254 29.51 -4.10 33.39
CA LYS A 254 29.46 -5.55 33.18
C LYS A 254 30.71 -6.01 32.40
N SER A 255 31.30 -7.14 32.78
CA SER A 255 32.39 -7.75 32.01
C SER A 255 31.92 -8.23 30.64
N LEU A 256 32.83 -8.29 29.68
CA LEU A 256 32.51 -8.71 28.31
C LEU A 256 32.14 -10.20 28.26
N GLU A 257 32.63 -11.00 29.20
CA GLU A 257 32.30 -12.41 29.41
C GLU A 257 30.83 -12.58 29.85
N ALA A 258 30.32 -11.69 30.72
CA ALA A 258 28.92 -11.71 31.11
C ALA A 258 28.00 -11.36 29.93
N ILE A 259 28.39 -10.36 29.13
CA ILE A 259 27.67 -9.96 27.91
C ILE A 259 27.73 -11.08 26.85
N LEU A 260 28.87 -11.76 26.70
CA LEU A 260 29.03 -12.91 25.81
C LEU A 260 28.12 -14.07 26.22
N ASN A 261 28.04 -14.39 27.51
CA ASN A 261 27.20 -15.48 28.01
C ASN A 261 25.71 -15.20 27.76
N GLU A 262 25.22 -14.00 28.06
CA GLU A 262 23.80 -13.63 27.84
C GLU A 262 23.42 -13.75 26.35
N ILE A 263 24.23 -13.18 25.46
CA ILE A 263 24.04 -13.22 24.00
C ILE A 263 24.14 -14.66 23.43
N THR A 264 24.74 -15.58 24.19
CA THR A 264 24.83 -17.02 23.85
C THR A 264 23.64 -17.82 24.37
N HIS A 265 22.97 -17.39 25.45
CA HIS A 265 21.85 -18.09 26.08
C HIS A 265 20.47 -17.68 25.55
N GLU A 266 20.28 -16.44 25.08
CA GLU A 266 19.02 -16.04 24.44
C GLU A 266 18.83 -16.67 23.05
N LYS A 267 17.56 -16.79 22.64
CA LYS A 267 17.20 -17.16 21.26
C LYS A 267 17.75 -16.10 20.30
N LYS A 268 18.15 -16.54 19.09
CA LYS A 268 18.87 -15.72 18.09
C LYS A 268 18.27 -14.34 17.80
N ASP A 269 16.95 -14.22 17.93
CA ASP A 269 16.16 -13.18 17.28
C ASP A 269 15.58 -12.11 18.22
N ASP A 270 15.67 -12.26 19.55
CA ASP A 270 15.08 -11.30 20.53
C ASP A 270 16.08 -10.74 21.56
N LYS A 271 17.34 -10.56 21.14
CA LYS A 271 18.46 -10.03 21.95
C LYS A 271 18.18 -8.70 22.66
N THR A 272 17.16 -7.98 22.20
CA THR A 272 16.57 -6.80 22.83
C THR A 272 16.30 -7.01 24.33
N MET A 273 15.81 -8.18 24.71
CA MET A 273 15.37 -8.47 26.07
C MET A 273 16.54 -8.71 27.03
N ALA A 274 17.62 -9.37 26.60
CA ALA A 274 18.90 -9.40 27.32
C ALA A 274 19.44 -7.99 27.56
N TYR A 275 19.49 -7.12 26.53
CA TYR A 275 20.07 -5.78 26.68
C TYR A 275 19.37 -4.96 27.76
N MET A 276 18.03 -4.99 27.84
CA MET A 276 17.29 -4.35 28.93
C MET A 276 17.52 -5.00 30.30
N SER A 277 17.55 -6.34 30.34
CA SER A 277 17.70 -7.11 31.59
C SER A 277 19.09 -6.92 32.21
N LEU A 278 20.14 -6.84 31.39
CA LEU A 278 21.49 -6.54 31.83
C LEU A 278 21.69 -5.09 32.26
N ALA A 279 20.96 -4.14 31.65
CA ALA A 279 21.12 -2.70 31.88
C ALA A 279 20.58 -2.18 33.23
N ASN A 280 19.88 -3.02 34.02
CA ASN A 280 19.30 -2.65 35.33
C ASN A 280 18.41 -1.37 35.29
N LEU A 281 17.69 -1.15 34.19
CA LEU A 281 16.93 0.08 33.93
C LEU A 281 15.99 0.46 35.09
N SER A 282 15.99 1.74 35.48
CA SER A 282 15.04 2.28 36.46
C SER A 282 13.61 2.25 35.92
N ASP A 283 12.61 2.30 36.81
CA ASP A 283 11.21 2.28 36.37
C ASP A 283 10.82 3.53 35.58
N SER A 284 11.52 4.66 35.77
CA SER A 284 11.36 5.88 34.97
C SER A 284 11.85 5.65 33.52
N GLU A 285 13.00 5.00 33.35
CA GLU A 285 13.53 4.59 32.03
C GLU A 285 12.63 3.56 31.33
N LYS A 286 12.10 2.59 32.07
CA LYS A 286 11.10 1.63 31.53
C LYS A 286 9.83 2.34 31.05
N GLN A 287 9.33 3.35 31.77
CA GLN A 287 8.17 4.14 31.35
C GLN A 287 8.44 4.93 30.05
N ILE A 288 9.65 5.47 29.88
CA ILE A 288 10.07 6.16 28.65
C ILE A 288 10.17 5.18 27.48
N ILE A 289 10.75 4.00 27.68
CA ILE A 289 10.75 2.92 26.67
C ILE A 289 9.32 2.54 26.28
N ALA A 290 8.43 2.31 27.26
CA ALA A 290 7.05 1.93 26.98
C ALA A 290 6.28 3.01 26.21
N LEU A 291 6.53 4.30 26.49
CA LEU A 291 5.98 5.42 25.74
C LEU A 291 6.49 5.45 24.27
N LEU A 292 7.79 5.30 24.05
CA LEU A 292 8.39 5.32 22.71
C LEU A 292 8.06 4.05 21.89
N ALA A 293 7.90 2.90 22.55
CA ALA A 293 7.42 1.68 21.92
C ALA A 293 5.90 1.76 21.59
N ALA A 294 5.10 2.40 22.43
CA ALA A 294 3.68 2.67 22.14
C ALA A 294 3.50 3.61 20.94
N ALA A 295 4.45 4.54 20.73
CA ALA A 295 4.59 5.34 19.52
C ALA A 295 5.06 4.54 18.28
N GLY A 296 5.35 3.24 18.41
CA GLY A 296 5.63 2.34 17.28
C GLY A 296 6.87 2.74 16.47
N GLY A 297 7.93 3.20 17.14
CA GLY A 297 9.15 3.68 16.48
C GLY A 297 9.09 5.11 15.95
N ASN A 298 7.90 5.72 15.85
CA ASN A 298 7.74 7.11 15.43
C ASN A 298 8.47 8.09 16.36
N ILE A 299 8.91 9.21 15.79
CA ILE A 299 9.63 10.26 16.51
C ILE A 299 8.67 11.02 17.44
N VAL A 300 9.00 11.06 18.73
CA VAL A 300 8.27 11.81 19.78
C VAL A 300 9.08 13.03 20.20
N ALA A 301 8.49 14.22 20.07
CA ALA A 301 9.11 15.47 20.51
C ALA A 301 9.19 15.57 22.05
N ALA A 302 10.23 16.21 22.59
CA ALA A 302 10.40 16.43 24.03
C ALA A 302 9.20 17.13 24.68
N GLU A 303 8.46 17.98 23.95
CA GLU A 303 7.26 18.63 24.47
C GLU A 303 6.10 17.65 24.74
N HIS A 304 6.00 16.56 23.97
CA HIS A 304 4.99 15.52 24.19
C HIS A 304 5.36 14.64 25.38
N ILE A 305 6.63 14.26 25.50
CA ILE A 305 7.15 13.57 26.69
C ILE A 305 6.86 14.41 27.94
N LYS A 306 7.26 15.70 27.91
CA LYS A 306 7.02 16.64 29.02
C LYS A 306 5.52 16.84 29.32
N GLY A 307 4.68 16.88 28.29
CA GLY A 307 3.23 16.99 28.45
C GLY A 307 2.60 15.75 29.10
N ILE A 308 3.07 14.56 28.74
CA ILE A 308 2.60 13.27 29.28
C ILE A 308 3.10 13.07 30.72
N PHE A 309 4.37 13.34 31.00
CA PHE A 309 4.95 13.33 32.35
C PHE A 309 4.67 14.62 33.15
N LYS A 310 3.61 15.37 32.81
CA LYS A 310 3.02 16.47 33.59
C LYS A 310 3.99 17.63 33.95
N GLY A 311 5.03 17.84 33.16
CA GLY A 311 6.02 18.91 33.33
C GLY A 311 7.44 18.45 33.60
N ASP A 312 7.64 17.18 33.97
CA ASP A 312 8.95 16.52 34.02
C ASP A 312 9.45 16.27 32.59
N ASP A 313 10.65 16.74 32.24
CA ASP A 313 11.21 16.60 30.89
C ASP A 313 11.98 15.29 30.68
N LYS A 314 12.12 14.45 31.72
CA LYS A 314 12.82 13.16 31.70
C LYS A 314 14.25 13.20 31.18
N LYS A 315 14.90 14.37 31.21
CA LYS A 315 16.17 14.60 30.50
C LYS A 315 17.33 13.74 31.00
N SER A 316 17.43 13.46 32.31
CA SER A 316 18.44 12.53 32.85
C SER A 316 18.31 11.13 32.25
N ASP A 317 17.09 10.62 32.30
CA ASP A 317 16.72 9.24 32.01
C ASP A 317 16.82 8.97 30.50
N ILE A 318 16.35 9.92 29.69
CA ILE A 318 16.52 9.92 28.23
C ILE A 318 18.01 9.92 27.86
N GLN A 319 18.87 10.69 28.55
CA GLN A 319 20.31 10.67 28.27
C GLN A 319 20.96 9.34 28.69
N GLY A 320 20.49 8.68 29.74
CA GLY A 320 20.89 7.30 30.09
C GLY A 320 20.54 6.31 28.98
N LEU A 321 19.29 6.32 28.51
CA LEU A 321 18.80 5.46 27.43
C LEU A 321 19.50 5.72 26.08
N ILE A 322 19.89 6.96 25.79
CA ILE A 322 20.71 7.32 24.62
C ILE A 322 22.14 6.78 24.77
N LYS A 323 22.76 6.94 25.96
CA LYS A 323 24.10 6.42 26.26
C LYS A 323 24.20 4.91 26.14
N LEU A 324 23.11 4.19 26.43
CA LEU A 324 22.97 2.73 26.27
C LEU A 324 22.62 2.29 24.84
N GLY A 325 22.36 3.22 23.91
CA GLY A 325 21.95 2.91 22.54
C GLY A 325 20.53 2.34 22.41
N LEU A 326 19.69 2.48 23.44
CA LEU A 326 18.29 2.03 23.44
C LEU A 326 17.33 3.06 22.82
N VAL A 327 17.66 4.35 22.96
CA VAL A 327 16.88 5.48 22.41
C VAL A 327 17.73 6.28 21.42
N GLN A 328 17.15 6.62 20.27
CA GLN A 328 17.74 7.49 19.27
C GLN A 328 17.44 8.96 19.55
N ALA A 329 18.41 9.84 19.28
CA ALA A 329 18.29 11.28 19.50
C ALA A 329 18.26 12.07 18.20
N HIS A 330 17.12 12.71 17.93
CA HIS A 330 16.85 13.63 16.82
C HIS A 330 16.61 15.03 17.40
N SER A 331 17.52 15.48 18.27
CA SER A 331 17.33 16.56 19.26
C SER A 331 16.55 17.79 18.77
N PRO A 332 15.45 18.22 19.45
CA PRO A 332 14.95 17.76 20.74
C PRO A 332 13.86 16.68 20.65
N LYS A 333 13.99 15.71 19.74
CA LYS A 333 13.05 14.59 19.58
C LYS A 333 13.74 13.24 19.76
N PHE A 334 12.95 12.20 20.05
CA PHE A 334 13.46 10.87 20.41
C PHE A 334 12.63 9.76 19.77
N SER A 335 13.25 8.64 19.47
CA SER A 335 12.57 7.42 19.02
C SER A 335 13.27 6.17 19.55
N VAL A 336 12.62 5.02 19.42
CA VAL A 336 13.27 3.69 19.41
C VAL A 336 13.36 3.20 17.96
N THR A 337 14.04 2.08 17.70
CA THR A 337 13.90 1.40 16.38
C THR A 337 12.61 0.60 16.34
N ASP A 338 12.05 0.38 15.15
CA ASP A 338 10.78 -0.36 14.99
C ASP A 338 10.93 -1.81 15.44
N ALA A 339 12.08 -2.45 15.17
CA ALA A 339 12.42 -3.77 15.67
C ALA A 339 12.46 -3.82 17.21
N PHE A 340 12.98 -2.77 17.86
CA PHE A 340 12.94 -2.64 19.31
C PHE A 340 11.49 -2.42 19.80
N ALA A 341 10.73 -1.52 19.17
CA ALA A 341 9.31 -1.31 19.47
C ALA A 341 8.49 -2.61 19.32
N ALA A 342 8.81 -3.45 18.33
CA ALA A 342 8.19 -4.75 18.10
C ALA A 342 8.52 -5.76 19.20
N SER A 343 9.79 -5.93 19.59
CA SER A 343 10.17 -6.75 20.76
C SER A 343 9.43 -6.29 22.02
N ILE A 344 9.42 -4.98 22.31
CA ILE A 344 8.72 -4.43 23.48
C ILE A 344 7.20 -4.65 23.39
N THR A 345 6.59 -4.50 22.21
CA THR A 345 5.14 -4.74 22.00
C THR A 345 4.77 -6.22 22.13
N ALA A 346 5.68 -7.14 21.79
CA ALA A 346 5.49 -8.57 21.97
C ALA A 346 5.67 -9.00 23.44
N ALA A 347 6.51 -8.29 24.22
CA ALA A 347 6.83 -8.64 25.58
C ALA A 347 5.98 -7.92 26.66
N TRP A 348 5.53 -6.69 26.41
CA TRP A 348 4.88 -5.81 27.41
C TRP A 348 3.47 -5.38 26.95
N ASP A 349 2.51 -5.26 27.88
CA ASP A 349 1.23 -4.61 27.58
C ASP A 349 1.39 -3.09 27.49
N LEU A 350 1.49 -2.59 26.25
CA LEU A 350 1.56 -1.16 25.94
C LEU A 350 0.18 -0.47 25.88
N SER A 351 -0.94 -1.18 26.15
CA SER A 351 -2.30 -0.65 26.06
C SER A 351 -2.50 0.65 26.85
N SER A 352 -1.91 0.74 28.05
CA SER A 352 -1.98 1.91 28.92
C SER A 352 -1.22 3.12 28.37
N TRP A 353 -0.06 2.89 27.73
CA TRP A 353 0.76 3.94 27.10
C TRP A 353 0.18 4.41 25.77
N GLN A 354 -0.39 3.49 24.98
CA GLN A 354 -1.15 3.82 23.76
C GLN A 354 -2.41 4.64 24.11
N ASP A 355 -3.16 4.26 25.15
CA ASP A 355 -4.30 5.06 25.64
C ASP A 355 -3.84 6.43 26.18
N THR A 356 -2.66 6.51 26.81
CA THR A 356 -2.07 7.78 27.29
C THR A 356 -1.70 8.70 26.13
N LEU A 357 -1.03 8.18 25.09
CA LEU A 357 -0.71 8.90 23.85
C LEU A 357 -1.98 9.41 23.15
N LEU A 358 -3.00 8.56 23.00
CA LEU A 358 -4.27 8.88 22.36
C LEU A 358 -5.00 10.03 23.07
N ASN A 359 -5.17 9.92 24.39
CA ASN A 359 -5.80 10.97 25.21
C ASN A 359 -4.97 12.27 25.23
N TYR A 360 -3.64 12.18 25.28
CA TYR A 360 -2.76 13.34 25.18
C TYR A 360 -2.90 14.04 23.82
N SER A 361 -2.89 13.29 22.71
CA SER A 361 -2.96 13.82 21.34
C SER A 361 -4.29 14.54 21.07
N ILE A 362 -5.41 13.95 21.49
CA ILE A 362 -6.74 14.58 21.40
C ILE A 362 -6.77 15.89 22.21
N LYS A 363 -6.28 15.86 23.45
CA LYS A 363 -6.21 17.05 24.32
C LYS A 363 -5.31 18.13 23.71
N TRP A 364 -4.12 17.77 23.23
CA TRP A 364 -3.14 18.70 22.66
C TRP A 364 -3.69 19.37 21.40
N LEU A 365 -4.25 18.62 20.43
CA LEU A 365 -4.88 19.23 19.25
C LEU A 365 -6.06 20.14 19.61
N SER A 366 -6.84 19.82 20.66
CA SER A 366 -7.93 20.70 21.14
C SER A 366 -7.43 22.04 21.70
N GLN A 367 -6.16 22.14 22.12
CA GLN A 367 -5.52 23.38 22.55
C GLN A 367 -5.08 24.28 21.38
N GLN A 368 -5.27 23.83 20.13
CA GLN A 368 -4.95 24.55 18.89
C GLN A 368 -3.47 24.96 18.79
N PRO A 369 -2.53 24.00 18.82
CA PRO A 369 -1.11 24.24 18.56
C PRO A 369 -0.89 24.82 17.16
N SER A 370 0.26 25.46 16.95
CA SER A 370 0.66 25.97 15.63
C SER A 370 0.81 24.85 14.62
N SER A 371 0.50 25.13 13.34
CA SER A 371 0.62 24.18 12.24
C SER A 371 1.99 23.50 12.20
N MET A 372 3.08 24.27 12.36
CA MET A 372 4.45 23.76 12.41
C MET A 372 4.66 22.65 13.44
N LEU A 373 4.10 22.76 14.66
CA LEU A 373 4.23 21.71 15.67
C LEU A 373 3.40 20.47 15.34
N VAL A 374 2.24 20.64 14.66
CA VAL A 374 1.44 19.51 14.19
C VAL A 374 2.12 18.80 13.01
N GLU A 375 2.77 19.54 12.12
CA GLU A 375 3.59 19.02 11.02
C GLU A 375 4.71 18.14 11.57
N GLU A 376 5.45 18.68 12.54
CA GLU A 376 6.58 18.05 13.24
C GLU A 376 6.26 16.78 14.02
N SER A 377 4.97 16.46 14.19
CA SER A 377 4.44 15.28 14.89
C SER A 377 3.33 14.54 14.11
N THR A 378 3.15 14.84 12.81
CA THR A 378 2.03 14.29 12.02
C THR A 378 2.06 12.76 11.95
N ASP A 379 3.23 12.15 11.76
CA ASP A 379 3.36 10.70 11.62
C ASP A 379 3.05 9.96 12.94
N LEU A 380 3.47 10.53 14.08
CA LEU A 380 3.08 10.07 15.42
C LEU A 380 1.55 10.12 15.62
N LEU A 381 0.89 11.18 15.13
CA LEU A 381 -0.57 11.32 15.23
C LEU A 381 -1.31 10.32 14.33
N ILE A 382 -0.79 10.07 13.12
CA ILE A 382 -1.30 9.05 12.18
C ILE A 382 -1.14 7.64 12.77
N HIS A 383 0.02 7.31 13.36
CA HIS A 383 0.22 6.05 14.09
C HIS A 383 -0.73 5.92 15.28
N THR A 384 -0.88 6.99 16.08
CA THR A 384 -1.75 6.99 17.26
C THR A 384 -3.20 6.71 16.91
N ILE A 385 -3.74 7.28 15.82
CA ILE A 385 -5.10 6.98 15.38
C ILE A 385 -5.24 5.60 14.73
N LYS A 386 -4.26 5.13 13.94
CA LYS A 386 -4.28 3.76 13.38
C LYS A 386 -4.23 2.70 14.48
N SER A 387 -3.41 2.89 15.51
CA SER A 387 -3.35 2.05 16.72
C SER A 387 -4.67 2.07 17.52
N ALA A 388 -5.26 3.25 17.70
CA ALA A 388 -6.58 3.39 18.32
C ALA A 388 -7.69 2.64 17.54
N GLY A 389 -7.62 2.66 16.21
CA GLY A 389 -8.49 1.90 15.31
C GLY A 389 -8.36 0.38 15.49
N ALA A 390 -7.14 -0.14 15.42
CA ALA A 390 -6.87 -1.56 15.65
C ALA A 390 -7.37 -2.04 17.03
N ARG A 391 -7.27 -1.18 18.05
CA ARG A 391 -7.78 -1.42 19.42
C ARG A 391 -9.24 -0.98 19.64
N LYS A 392 -9.99 -0.72 18.57
CA LYS A 392 -11.44 -0.45 18.55
C LYS A 392 -11.89 0.74 19.44
N LYS A 393 -11.02 1.73 19.62
CA LYS A 393 -11.25 2.98 20.39
C LYS A 393 -12.07 3.98 19.56
N TRP A 394 -13.28 3.59 19.17
CA TRP A 394 -14.02 4.24 18.08
C TRP A 394 -14.38 5.72 18.34
N ARG A 395 -14.67 6.10 19.59
CA ARG A 395 -15.00 7.52 19.90
C ARG A 395 -13.76 8.39 19.78
N GLU A 396 -12.64 7.88 20.25
CA GLU A 396 -11.33 8.52 20.28
C GLU A 396 -10.74 8.63 18.86
N VAL A 397 -10.94 7.61 18.01
CA VAL A 397 -10.65 7.65 16.57
C VAL A 397 -11.40 8.80 15.89
N ILE A 398 -12.72 8.91 16.11
CA ILE A 398 -13.51 10.01 15.54
C ILE A 398 -13.01 11.37 16.04
N GLN A 399 -12.73 11.51 17.34
CA GLN A 399 -12.23 12.76 17.93
C GLN A 399 -10.86 13.18 17.36
N LEU A 400 -9.88 12.28 17.36
CA LEU A 400 -8.53 12.55 16.87
C LEU A 400 -8.55 12.83 15.36
N GLY A 401 -9.26 12.02 14.58
CA GLY A 401 -9.35 12.17 13.13
C GLY A 401 -10.04 13.47 12.70
N ARG A 402 -11.13 13.86 13.38
CA ARG A 402 -11.81 15.16 13.18
C ARG A 402 -10.92 16.36 13.54
N ALA A 403 -10.01 16.21 14.50
CA ALA A 403 -9.08 17.27 14.87
C ALA A 403 -7.89 17.38 13.90
N LEU A 404 -7.43 16.24 13.38
CA LEU A 404 -6.23 16.10 12.55
C LEU A 404 -6.47 16.40 11.06
N GLU A 405 -7.65 16.08 10.50
CA GLU A 405 -7.85 16.05 9.05
C GLU A 405 -7.53 17.37 8.32
N LYS A 406 -7.86 18.52 8.90
CA LYS A 406 -7.55 19.85 8.33
C LYS A 406 -6.04 20.08 8.16
N PHE A 407 -5.23 19.48 9.04
CA PHE A 407 -3.78 19.57 8.99
C PHE A 407 -3.21 18.64 7.92
N LEU A 408 -3.77 17.44 7.74
CA LEU A 408 -3.37 16.54 6.65
C LEU A 408 -3.62 17.17 5.27
N VAL A 409 -4.75 17.88 5.10
CA VAL A 409 -4.99 18.69 3.90
C VAL A 409 -3.94 19.79 3.77
N TYR A 410 -3.66 20.55 4.83
CA TYR A 410 -2.69 21.65 4.82
C TYR A 410 -1.26 21.19 4.48
N PHE A 411 -0.81 20.05 5.02
CA PHE A 411 0.48 19.41 4.71
C PHE A 411 0.47 18.58 3.42
N LYS A 412 -0.62 18.62 2.65
CA LYS A 412 -0.80 17.86 1.40
C LYS A 412 -0.62 16.32 1.55
N ARG A 413 -0.93 15.77 2.74
CA ARG A 413 -0.89 14.32 3.04
C ARG A 413 -2.19 13.63 2.62
N TRP A 414 -2.40 13.54 1.31
CA TRP A 414 -3.62 13.06 0.66
C TRP A 414 -3.95 11.59 0.97
N GLN A 415 -2.96 10.70 1.00
CA GLN A 415 -3.17 9.29 1.34
C GLN A 415 -3.52 9.14 2.82
N ALA A 416 -2.75 9.79 3.71
CA ALA A 416 -3.04 9.76 5.14
C ALA A 416 -4.44 10.31 5.48
N TRP A 417 -4.91 11.34 4.76
CA TRP A 417 -6.28 11.84 4.91
C TRP A 417 -7.32 10.80 4.46
N ALA A 418 -7.09 10.07 3.36
CA ALA A 418 -7.96 8.98 2.91
C ALA A 418 -8.03 7.85 3.95
N ASP A 419 -6.88 7.37 4.42
CA ASP A 419 -6.78 6.31 5.43
C ASP A 419 -7.56 6.65 6.70
N ILE A 420 -7.39 7.88 7.20
CA ILE A 420 -8.04 8.35 8.41
C ILE A 420 -9.55 8.53 8.20
N LEU A 421 -9.99 9.02 7.04
CA LEU A 421 -11.42 9.11 6.74
C LEU A 421 -12.08 7.73 6.58
N LYS A 422 -11.39 6.73 6.01
CA LYS A 422 -11.85 5.33 5.97
C LYS A 422 -12.01 4.77 7.39
N LEU A 423 -11.01 4.98 8.25
CA LEU A 423 -11.05 4.53 9.65
C LEU A 423 -12.13 5.26 10.48
N ILE A 424 -12.44 6.52 10.17
CA ILE A 424 -13.59 7.25 10.73
C ILE A 424 -14.92 6.64 10.24
N ILE A 425 -15.02 6.18 8.99
CA ILE A 425 -16.22 5.47 8.50
C ILE A 425 -16.44 4.15 9.24
N GLU A 426 -15.39 3.38 9.50
CA GLU A 426 -15.46 2.14 10.30
C GLU A 426 -15.90 2.44 11.74
N ALA A 427 -15.26 3.40 12.40
CA ALA A 427 -15.61 3.83 13.75
C ALA A 427 -17.06 4.35 13.84
N ALA A 428 -17.50 5.10 12.83
CA ALA A 428 -18.86 5.62 12.73
C ALA A 428 -19.90 4.50 12.52
N LYS A 429 -19.64 3.54 11.61
CA LYS A 429 -20.47 2.33 11.45
C LYS A 429 -20.58 1.57 12.78
N ALA A 430 -19.46 1.30 13.44
CA ALA A 430 -19.41 0.55 14.70
C ALA A 430 -20.09 1.26 15.89
N LEU A 431 -20.28 2.59 15.81
CA LEU A 431 -21.03 3.39 16.79
C LEU A 431 -22.45 3.74 16.32
N SER A 432 -22.88 3.27 15.13
CA SER A 432 -24.13 3.67 14.46
C SER A 432 -24.26 5.18 14.18
N ASP A 433 -23.15 5.92 14.16
CA ASP A 433 -23.12 7.36 13.87
C ASP A 433 -23.17 7.61 12.35
N SER A 434 -24.37 7.47 11.80
CA SER A 434 -24.67 7.76 10.40
C SER A 434 -24.32 9.21 10.01
N LYS A 435 -24.29 10.17 10.95
CA LYS A 435 -23.92 11.56 10.65
C LYS A 435 -22.42 11.70 10.42
N THR A 436 -21.59 11.11 11.27
CA THR A 436 -20.13 11.08 11.07
C THR A 436 -19.76 10.23 9.85
N GLN A 437 -20.45 9.11 9.60
CA GLN A 437 -20.26 8.31 8.39
C GLN A 437 -20.51 9.14 7.11
N ALA A 438 -21.64 9.85 7.05
CA ALA A 438 -21.98 10.72 5.92
C ALA A 438 -21.10 11.98 5.83
N TRP A 439 -20.40 12.35 6.91
CA TRP A 439 -19.37 13.38 6.90
C TRP A 439 -18.05 12.87 6.33
N ALA A 440 -17.57 11.71 6.76
CA ALA A 440 -16.31 11.17 6.25
C ALA A 440 -16.42 10.77 4.76
N LEU A 441 -17.55 10.21 4.32
CA LEU A 441 -17.85 9.99 2.89
C LEU A 441 -17.85 11.30 2.09
N HIS A 442 -18.37 12.39 2.66
CA HIS A 442 -18.34 13.70 2.01
C HIS A 442 -16.90 14.24 1.89
N GLN A 443 -16.07 14.09 2.93
CA GLN A 443 -14.67 14.50 2.88
C GLN A 443 -13.87 13.67 1.89
N LEU A 444 -14.09 12.35 1.79
CA LEU A 444 -13.49 11.51 0.75
C LEU A 444 -13.90 11.98 -0.65
N GLY A 445 -15.17 12.33 -0.85
CA GLY A 445 -15.63 12.88 -2.12
C GLY A 445 -14.98 14.21 -2.47
N THR A 446 -14.76 15.08 -1.48
CA THR A 446 -14.00 16.33 -1.63
C THR A 446 -12.51 16.06 -1.89
N ARG A 447 -11.90 15.05 -1.27
CA ARG A 447 -10.52 14.56 -1.57
C ARG A 447 -10.39 14.06 -3.00
N ALA A 448 -11.34 13.26 -3.48
CA ALA A 448 -11.34 12.76 -4.85
C ALA A 448 -11.37 13.93 -5.86
N LEU A 449 -12.08 15.03 -5.56
CA LEU A 449 -11.98 16.24 -6.37
C LEU A 449 -10.56 16.83 -6.35
N TYR A 450 -9.93 17.01 -5.18
CA TYR A 450 -8.53 17.46 -5.07
C TYR A 450 -7.51 16.62 -5.87
N LEU A 451 -7.85 15.40 -6.27
CA LEU A 451 -7.00 14.51 -7.09
C LEU A 451 -7.42 14.46 -8.57
N GLY A 452 -8.53 15.11 -8.93
CA GLY A 452 -9.14 15.08 -10.27
C GLY A 452 -10.10 13.90 -10.52
N GLN A 453 -10.26 13.00 -9.55
CA GLN A 453 -11.07 11.77 -9.57
C GLN A 453 -12.59 12.10 -9.54
N THR A 454 -13.07 12.76 -10.59
CA THR A 454 -14.40 13.38 -10.62
C THR A 454 -15.56 12.37 -10.55
N GLN A 455 -15.37 11.17 -11.10
CA GLN A 455 -16.33 10.06 -11.04
C GLN A 455 -16.43 9.49 -9.61
N GLU A 456 -15.30 9.23 -8.97
CA GLU A 456 -15.22 8.76 -7.57
C GLU A 456 -15.83 9.81 -6.62
N ALA A 457 -15.50 11.08 -6.82
CA ALA A 457 -16.06 12.20 -6.07
C ALA A 457 -17.59 12.26 -6.14
N ASN A 458 -18.16 12.12 -7.34
CA ASN A 458 -19.62 12.09 -7.52
C ASN A 458 -20.23 10.86 -6.81
N SER A 459 -19.61 9.68 -6.90
CA SER A 459 -20.07 8.47 -6.19
C SER A 459 -20.08 8.65 -4.66
N LEU A 460 -18.96 9.10 -4.09
CA LEU A 460 -18.80 9.33 -2.65
C LEU A 460 -19.75 10.42 -2.11
N LEU A 461 -19.89 11.54 -2.84
CA LEU A 461 -20.83 12.60 -2.47
C LEU A 461 -22.29 12.15 -2.61
N THR A 462 -22.65 11.32 -3.59
CA THR A 462 -24.01 10.75 -3.68
C THR A 462 -24.28 9.76 -2.55
N LYS A 463 -23.32 8.91 -2.16
CA LYS A 463 -23.43 8.05 -0.95
C LYS A 463 -23.64 8.92 0.31
N ALA A 464 -22.87 9.99 0.48
CA ALA A 464 -23.07 10.95 1.57
C ALA A 464 -24.43 11.67 1.53
N GLN A 465 -24.92 12.05 0.33
CA GLN A 465 -26.22 12.71 0.13
C GLN A 465 -27.37 11.79 0.56
N SER A 466 -27.30 10.50 0.23
CA SER A 466 -28.31 9.49 0.58
C SER A 466 -28.47 9.38 2.10
N ILE A 467 -27.37 9.17 2.82
CA ILE A 467 -27.39 9.06 4.29
C ILE A 467 -27.87 10.39 4.93
N ARG A 468 -27.39 11.55 4.45
CA ARG A 468 -27.83 12.88 4.92
C ARG A 468 -29.33 13.12 4.73
N LYS A 469 -29.93 12.58 3.67
CA LYS A 469 -31.40 12.59 3.48
C LYS A 469 -32.10 11.66 4.48
N ALA A 470 -31.64 10.42 4.59
CA ALA A 470 -32.25 9.40 5.48
C ALA A 470 -32.29 9.85 6.96
N ILE A 471 -31.21 10.45 7.46
CA ILE A 471 -31.13 10.94 8.85
C ILE A 471 -31.68 12.37 9.05
N GLY A 472 -32.18 13.01 7.98
CA GLY A 472 -32.72 14.37 8.04
C GLY A 472 -31.69 15.47 8.32
N ASP A 473 -30.40 15.26 8.07
CA ASP A 473 -29.34 16.26 8.27
C ASP A 473 -29.40 17.36 7.20
N LYS A 474 -30.36 18.27 7.34
CA LYS A 474 -30.58 19.40 6.44
C LYS A 474 -29.36 20.33 6.33
N ALA A 475 -28.45 20.35 7.31
CA ALA A 475 -27.25 21.17 7.26
C ALA A 475 -26.18 20.52 6.38
N GLY A 476 -25.83 19.26 6.67
CA GLY A 476 -24.94 18.48 5.82
C GLY A 476 -25.45 18.31 4.39
N LEU A 477 -26.76 18.10 4.22
CA LEU A 477 -27.34 17.87 2.89
C LEU A 477 -27.04 19.03 1.93
N ARG A 478 -27.22 20.29 2.36
CA ARG A 478 -26.92 21.48 1.55
C ARG A 478 -25.46 21.55 1.11
N VAL A 479 -24.52 21.21 2.00
CA VAL A 479 -23.07 21.24 1.70
C VAL A 479 -22.69 20.15 0.69
N THR A 480 -23.31 18.96 0.76
CA THR A 480 -23.11 17.90 -0.23
C THR A 480 -23.75 18.23 -1.57
N GLU A 481 -24.96 18.79 -1.57
CA GLU A 481 -25.66 19.21 -2.79
C GLU A 481 -24.98 20.39 -3.48
N HIS A 482 -24.34 21.29 -2.72
CA HIS A 482 -23.46 22.32 -3.27
C HIS A 482 -22.27 21.70 -4.02
N ASN A 483 -21.50 20.80 -3.40
CA ASN A 483 -20.35 20.17 -4.06
C ASN A 483 -20.78 19.36 -5.30
N LEU A 484 -21.88 18.59 -5.22
CA LEU A 484 -22.45 17.86 -6.38
C LEU A 484 -22.89 18.79 -7.52
N LYS A 485 -23.44 19.96 -7.19
CA LYS A 485 -23.78 21.00 -8.18
C LYS A 485 -22.53 21.64 -8.77
N THR A 486 -21.50 21.88 -7.97
CA THR A 486 -20.19 22.41 -8.40
C THR A 486 -19.48 21.47 -9.39
N ILE A 487 -19.56 20.15 -9.19
CA ILE A 487 -19.11 19.13 -10.17
C ILE A 487 -19.87 19.29 -11.51
N LYS A 488 -21.21 19.22 -11.44
CA LYS A 488 -22.07 19.23 -12.64
C LYS A 488 -22.03 20.58 -13.39
N GLY A 489 -21.75 21.68 -12.69
CA GLY A 489 -21.51 23.00 -13.28
C GLY A 489 -20.13 23.14 -13.92
N GLY A 490 -19.11 22.46 -13.40
CA GLY A 490 -17.75 22.44 -13.97
C GLY A 490 -17.67 21.76 -15.35
N SER A 491 -18.57 20.82 -15.63
CA SER A 491 -18.70 20.10 -16.92
C SER A 491 -19.23 20.97 -18.08
N GLY A 492 -19.08 22.30 -17.99
CA GLY A 492 -19.78 23.31 -18.80
C GLY A 492 -19.38 23.44 -20.27
N CYS A 493 -18.59 22.52 -20.83
CA CYS A 493 -18.25 22.54 -22.27
C CYS A 493 -19.40 22.02 -23.18
N GLY A 494 -20.46 21.45 -22.61
CA GLY A 494 -21.61 20.94 -23.36
C GLY A 494 -22.57 21.99 -23.97
N LYS A 495 -22.34 23.30 -23.78
CA LYS A 495 -23.27 24.36 -24.22
C LYS A 495 -22.90 25.12 -25.50
N PHE A 496 -21.85 24.72 -26.21
CA PHE A 496 -21.56 25.26 -27.56
C PHE A 496 -22.10 24.42 -28.72
N LEU A 497 -22.63 23.21 -28.47
CA LEU A 497 -23.15 22.34 -29.52
C LEU A 497 -24.66 22.49 -29.81
N SER A 498 -25.40 23.33 -29.07
CA SER A 498 -26.85 23.51 -29.24
C SER A 498 -27.26 24.76 -30.04
N CYS A 499 -26.31 25.59 -30.50
CA CYS A 499 -26.61 26.76 -31.34
C CYS A 499 -26.49 26.50 -32.85
N ALA A 500 -26.03 25.31 -33.26
CA ALA A 500 -25.78 24.96 -34.66
C ALA A 500 -26.99 24.34 -35.39
N VAL A 501 -28.05 23.97 -34.68
CA VAL A 501 -29.22 23.25 -35.25
C VAL A 501 -30.52 24.07 -35.16
N ALA A 502 -30.50 25.23 -34.48
CA ALA A 502 -31.67 26.09 -34.27
C ALA A 502 -31.81 27.25 -35.30
N ALA A 503 -31.07 27.20 -36.41
CA ALA A 503 -31.03 28.25 -37.44
C ALA A 503 -31.23 27.71 -38.88
N GLY A 504 -31.88 26.55 -39.03
CA GLY A 504 -31.98 25.82 -40.30
C GLY A 504 -33.33 25.89 -41.03
N ILE A 505 -34.39 26.47 -40.44
CA ILE A 505 -35.72 26.54 -41.05
C ILE A 505 -36.31 27.94 -40.77
N GLY A 506 -36.61 28.72 -41.83
CA GLY A 506 -37.33 29.99 -41.70
C GLY A 506 -36.77 31.22 -42.43
N ALA A 507 -36.03 31.08 -43.53
CA ALA A 507 -35.52 32.23 -44.31
C ALA A 507 -35.49 32.04 -45.84
N THR A 508 -36.34 31.17 -46.41
CA THR A 508 -36.60 31.18 -47.86
C THR A 508 -37.52 32.36 -48.21
N VAL A 509 -37.19 33.08 -49.28
CA VAL A 509 -37.89 34.30 -49.77
C VAL A 509 -37.65 35.55 -48.92
N LEU A 510 -36.55 36.27 -49.21
CA LEU A 510 -36.61 37.68 -49.66
C LEU A 510 -35.25 38.18 -50.17
N VAL A 511 -35.31 39.16 -51.09
CA VAL A 511 -34.19 39.96 -51.64
C VAL A 511 -32.99 39.18 -52.22
N GLY A 512 -33.14 38.78 -53.48
CA GLY A 512 -32.07 39.06 -54.45
C GLY A 512 -32.11 40.53 -54.89
N MET A 513 -31.07 40.98 -55.60
CA MET A 513 -30.75 42.37 -56.02
C MET A 513 -29.81 43.14 -55.07
N ALA A 514 -28.86 43.87 -55.69
CA ALA A 514 -28.03 44.94 -55.12
C ALA A 514 -26.76 44.60 -54.29
N TRP A 515 -25.83 43.78 -54.82
CA TRP A 515 -24.39 44.12 -54.71
C TRP A 515 -23.55 43.73 -55.94
N LEU A 516 -23.86 44.37 -57.06
CA LEU A 516 -22.97 44.57 -58.20
C LEU A 516 -22.33 45.96 -58.05
N VAL A 517 -21.19 46.27 -58.70
CA VAL A 517 -20.45 47.57 -58.69
C VAL A 517 -19.55 47.74 -57.45
N ILE A 518 -18.32 47.19 -57.38
CA ILE A 518 -17.10 47.65 -58.09
C ILE A 518 -15.97 46.63 -57.90
N ASN A 519 -15.15 46.36 -58.93
CA ASN A 519 -13.95 45.53 -58.80
C ASN A 519 -12.95 45.80 -59.95
N VAL A 520 -12.01 46.76 -59.78
CA VAL A 520 -10.94 47.04 -60.76
C VAL A 520 -9.67 47.58 -60.07
N LEU A 521 -8.62 46.76 -59.94
CA LEU A 521 -7.28 47.02 -60.49
C LEU A 521 -6.36 45.78 -60.29
N LEU A 522 -5.45 45.56 -61.25
CA LEU A 522 -4.37 44.55 -61.27
C LEU A 522 -3.01 45.25 -60.94
N PRO A 523 -1.83 44.58 -60.79
CA PRO A 523 -1.46 43.25 -61.30
C PRO A 523 -0.54 42.35 -60.42
N THR A 524 -0.20 41.17 -60.97
CA THR A 524 0.76 40.17 -60.47
C THR A 524 2.12 40.20 -61.21
N PRO A 525 3.22 39.74 -60.59
CA PRO A 525 4.30 39.03 -61.31
C PRO A 525 4.68 37.69 -60.57
N PRO A 526 5.80 36.96 -60.85
CA PRO A 526 5.69 35.68 -61.58
C PRO A 526 6.41 34.45 -60.95
N ILE A 527 6.46 33.35 -61.72
CA ILE A 527 6.81 31.96 -61.35
C ILE A 527 8.31 31.64 -61.41
N ILE A 528 8.83 30.78 -60.50
CA ILE A 528 10.03 29.93 -60.69
C ILE A 528 9.79 28.52 -60.09
N LEU A 529 10.36 27.47 -60.70
CA LEU A 529 10.42 26.06 -60.25
C LEU A 529 11.91 25.64 -60.12
N PRO A 530 12.30 24.62 -59.30
CA PRO A 530 12.39 23.25 -59.86
C PRO A 530 12.20 22.03 -58.91
N THR A 531 11.52 21.01 -59.44
CA THR A 531 11.83 19.55 -59.51
C THR A 531 12.79 18.86 -58.52
N ASN A 532 12.37 17.70 -57.96
CA ASN A 532 12.90 16.35 -58.32
C ASN A 532 12.19 15.16 -57.59
N THR A 533 12.13 13.99 -58.26
CA THR A 533 11.53 12.68 -57.83
C THR A 533 12.62 11.56 -57.90
N PRO A 534 12.45 10.31 -57.38
CA PRO A 534 11.47 9.25 -57.78
C PRO A 534 10.72 8.63 -56.54
N THR A 535 9.99 7.49 -56.45
CA THR A 535 9.87 6.18 -57.16
C THR A 535 11.08 5.21 -57.04
N ASP A 536 11.01 3.87 -57.11
CA ASP A 536 10.00 2.78 -57.32
C ASP A 536 10.27 1.64 -56.27
N VAL A 537 9.39 0.74 -55.76
CA VAL A 537 8.52 -0.34 -56.35
C VAL A 537 9.34 -1.53 -56.94
N PRO A 538 9.01 -2.86 -56.81
CA PRO A 538 7.89 -3.62 -56.17
C PRO A 538 8.27 -4.84 -55.26
N ALA A 539 7.24 -5.63 -54.90
CA ALA A 539 7.14 -6.81 -54.01
C ALA A 539 7.76 -8.18 -54.42
N ALA A 540 7.77 -9.14 -53.47
CA ALA A 540 7.57 -10.60 -53.71
C ALA A 540 7.21 -11.39 -52.41
N SER A 541 6.59 -12.57 -52.53
CA SER A 541 6.33 -13.57 -51.47
C SER A 541 6.45 -15.00 -52.07
N PRO A 542 6.83 -16.05 -51.30
CA PRO A 542 5.83 -17.10 -51.02
C PRO A 542 5.99 -17.90 -49.69
N THR A 543 4.94 -18.64 -49.34
CA THR A 543 4.83 -19.76 -48.36
C THR A 543 5.09 -21.13 -49.07
N PRO A 544 4.95 -22.35 -48.47
CA PRO A 544 4.89 -22.82 -47.06
C PRO A 544 5.84 -24.04 -46.79
N THR A 545 5.66 -24.80 -45.68
CA THR A 545 5.64 -26.31 -45.59
C THR A 545 5.71 -26.85 -44.13
N ARG A 546 5.17 -28.05 -43.84
CA ARG A 546 5.19 -28.79 -42.54
C ARG A 546 5.30 -30.34 -42.79
N PRO A 547 5.16 -31.24 -41.79
CA PRO A 547 6.18 -32.18 -41.25
C PRO A 547 6.20 -33.61 -41.88
N PRO A 548 7.07 -34.54 -41.41
CA PRO A 548 6.70 -35.58 -40.41
C PRO A 548 7.78 -35.71 -39.29
N SER A 549 8.00 -36.75 -38.45
CA SER A 549 7.52 -38.15 -38.31
C SER A 549 7.60 -38.66 -36.83
N LYS A 550 7.83 -39.97 -36.56
CA LYS A 550 7.94 -40.62 -35.22
C LYS A 550 9.02 -41.74 -35.14
N THR A 551 9.52 -42.02 -33.91
CA THR A 551 9.77 -43.35 -33.23
C THR A 551 10.50 -44.49 -34.00
N PRO A 552 11.57 -45.16 -33.45
CA PRO A 552 11.39 -46.28 -32.47
C PRO A 552 12.49 -46.57 -31.42
N GLU A 553 12.21 -47.55 -30.56
CA GLU A 553 13.01 -48.21 -29.49
C GLU A 553 13.56 -49.58 -29.97
N PRO A 554 14.54 -50.23 -29.29
CA PRO A 554 14.28 -51.62 -28.80
C PRO A 554 15.10 -52.16 -27.57
N GLU A 555 14.37 -52.76 -26.61
CA GLU A 555 14.53 -54.12 -25.99
C GLU A 555 15.74 -54.59 -25.12
N GLN A 556 15.50 -55.69 -24.37
CA GLN A 556 16.32 -56.36 -23.32
C GLN A 556 17.07 -57.63 -23.89
N PRO A 557 17.39 -58.79 -23.21
CA PRO A 557 17.34 -59.28 -21.79
C PRO A 557 18.66 -60.04 -21.39
N PRO A 558 18.71 -61.18 -20.61
CA PRO A 558 17.99 -61.70 -19.42
C PRO A 558 18.95 -61.89 -18.18
N THR A 559 18.56 -62.37 -16.98
CA THR A 559 18.41 -63.81 -16.57
C THR A 559 18.10 -63.96 -15.05
N VAL A 560 17.55 -65.11 -14.61
CA VAL A 560 17.11 -65.53 -13.24
C VAL A 560 18.12 -66.50 -12.58
N PRO A 561 17.94 -67.11 -11.35
CA PRO A 561 16.93 -67.02 -10.27
C PRO A 561 17.62 -66.54 -8.93
N PRO A 562 17.30 -66.93 -7.64
CA PRO A 562 16.21 -67.73 -7.03
C PRO A 562 15.61 -67.16 -5.70
N THR A 563 14.90 -68.04 -4.96
CA THR A 563 14.26 -67.95 -3.61
C THR A 563 15.32 -68.05 -2.47
N SER A 564 15.12 -67.66 -1.19
CA SER A 564 13.90 -67.70 -0.36
C SER A 564 13.92 -66.90 0.97
N THR A 565 12.75 -66.83 1.62
CA THR A 565 12.51 -66.78 3.09
C THR A 565 12.56 -65.43 3.85
N PHE A 566 11.35 -64.85 4.00
CA PHE A 566 10.82 -64.05 5.12
C PHE A 566 11.53 -62.79 5.67
N THR A 567 10.89 -61.65 5.37
CA THR A 567 10.72 -60.49 6.28
C THR A 567 9.24 -60.08 6.17
N PRO A 568 8.53 -59.66 7.24
CA PRO A 568 7.08 -59.41 7.18
C PRO A 568 6.73 -58.34 6.13
N ARG A 569 5.75 -58.69 5.28
CA ARG A 569 5.17 -57.83 4.25
C ARG A 569 4.61 -56.55 4.89
N PRO A 570 4.98 -55.33 4.45
CA PRO A 570 4.21 -54.16 4.80
C PRO A 570 2.79 -54.36 4.26
N THR A 571 1.80 -54.31 5.15
CA THR A 571 0.39 -54.39 4.75
C THR A 571 0.15 -53.33 3.67
N ASN A 572 -0.52 -53.71 2.59
CA ASN A 572 -0.95 -52.75 1.57
C ASN A 572 -2.12 -51.95 2.13
N THR A 573 -1.82 -51.05 3.07
CA THR A 573 -2.72 -50.01 3.53
C THR A 573 -3.08 -49.19 2.30
N PRO A 574 -4.35 -49.19 1.82
CA PRO A 574 -4.72 -48.22 0.81
C PRO A 574 -4.47 -46.86 1.43
N VAL A 575 -3.65 -46.04 0.77
CA VAL A 575 -3.38 -44.67 1.20
C VAL A 575 -4.74 -44.00 1.39
N PRO A 576 -5.03 -43.38 2.55
CA PRO A 576 -6.29 -42.69 2.73
C PRO A 576 -6.41 -41.65 1.63
N VAL A 577 -7.53 -41.66 0.89
CA VAL A 577 -7.78 -40.61 -0.10
C VAL A 577 -7.95 -39.32 0.68
N LEU A 578 -6.89 -38.52 0.67
CA LEU A 578 -6.88 -37.17 1.20
C LEU A 578 -7.99 -36.42 0.47
N LEU A 579 -8.99 -35.90 1.19
CA LEU A 579 -9.93 -34.94 0.58
C LEU A 579 -9.28 -33.55 0.41
N TYR A 580 -8.01 -33.41 0.80
CA TYR A 580 -7.07 -32.44 0.21
C TYR A 580 -6.95 -32.60 -1.31
N ASP A 581 -7.07 -33.80 -1.88
CA ASP A 581 -7.01 -34.06 -3.33
C ASP A 581 -8.13 -33.31 -4.07
N PHE A 582 -9.30 -33.10 -3.44
CA PHE A 582 -10.32 -32.18 -3.95
C PHE A 582 -9.83 -30.73 -3.95
N VAL A 583 -9.21 -30.26 -2.87
CA VAL A 583 -8.70 -28.88 -2.72
C VAL A 583 -7.44 -28.62 -3.57
N GLU A 584 -6.73 -29.67 -3.97
CA GLU A 584 -5.59 -29.57 -4.88
C GLU A 584 -6.03 -29.65 -6.35
N ARG A 585 -7.05 -30.46 -6.70
CA ARG A 585 -7.44 -30.78 -8.08
C ARG A 585 -8.73 -30.10 -8.57
N VAL A 586 -9.13 -28.97 -7.98
CA VAL A 586 -10.23 -28.13 -8.54
C VAL A 586 -9.83 -27.53 -9.90
N ASP A 587 -8.54 -27.33 -10.12
CA ASP A 587 -7.95 -26.84 -11.37
C ASP A 587 -8.01 -27.87 -12.52
N GLU A 588 -8.13 -29.17 -12.22
CA GLU A 588 -8.39 -30.24 -13.20
C GLU A 588 -9.85 -30.31 -13.71
N SER A 589 -10.76 -29.48 -13.18
CA SER A 589 -12.20 -29.59 -13.45
C SER A 589 -12.72 -28.70 -14.57
N TYR A 590 -13.87 -29.08 -15.12
CA TYR A 590 -14.53 -28.34 -16.19
C TYR A 590 -15.42 -27.24 -15.61
N TRP A 591 -15.15 -26.01 -16.00
CA TRP A 591 -15.89 -24.81 -15.60
C TRP A 591 -16.55 -24.16 -16.80
N PHE A 592 -17.77 -23.69 -16.62
CA PHE A 592 -18.56 -23.07 -17.69
C PHE A 592 -19.21 -21.78 -17.21
N LYS A 593 -19.25 -20.78 -18.09
CA LYS A 593 -20.20 -19.66 -18.00
C LYS A 593 -21.38 -19.96 -18.92
N TYR A 594 -22.57 -19.85 -18.36
CA TYR A 594 -23.86 -20.00 -19.05
C TYR A 594 -24.61 -18.68 -18.97
N TYR A 595 -25.18 -18.24 -20.09
CA TYR A 595 -26.05 -17.07 -20.14
C TYR A 595 -27.21 -17.27 -21.12
N THR A 596 -28.33 -16.60 -20.84
CA THR A 596 -29.55 -16.67 -21.67
C THR A 596 -29.84 -15.30 -22.28
N THR A 597 -29.85 -15.23 -23.62
CA THR A 597 -30.24 -14.03 -24.36
C THR A 597 -31.71 -14.09 -24.77
N SER A 598 -32.25 -13.00 -25.33
CA SER A 598 -33.57 -13.01 -25.98
C SER A 598 -33.67 -14.00 -27.16
N ASP A 599 -32.52 -14.40 -27.70
CA ASP A 599 -32.40 -15.10 -28.98
C ASP A 599 -31.95 -16.57 -28.80
N GLY A 600 -31.57 -16.97 -27.57
CA GLY A 600 -31.16 -18.33 -27.23
C GLY A 600 -30.23 -18.43 -26.01
N GLU A 601 -30.02 -19.68 -25.57
CA GLU A 601 -29.04 -20.08 -24.54
C GLU A 601 -27.63 -20.16 -25.15
N PHE A 602 -26.60 -19.75 -24.40
CA PHE A 602 -25.20 -19.88 -24.80
C PHE A 602 -24.34 -20.35 -23.62
N THR A 603 -23.32 -21.16 -23.93
CA THR A 603 -22.40 -21.75 -22.95
C THR A 603 -20.98 -21.65 -23.50
N GLU A 604 -20.04 -21.22 -22.66
CA GLU A 604 -18.61 -21.10 -23.02
C GLU A 604 -17.73 -21.58 -21.86
N ASP A 605 -16.62 -22.23 -22.20
CA ASP A 605 -15.66 -22.78 -21.24
C ASP A 605 -14.92 -21.64 -20.51
N LEU A 606 -14.79 -21.74 -19.19
CA LEU A 606 -14.02 -20.81 -18.37
C LEU A 606 -12.60 -21.33 -18.15
N THR A 607 -11.61 -20.44 -18.28
CA THR A 607 -10.22 -20.74 -17.89
C THR A 607 -10.07 -20.67 -16.38
N PHE A 608 -9.47 -21.70 -15.78
CA PHE A 608 -9.12 -21.74 -14.36
C PHE A 608 -7.76 -21.05 -14.10
N PHE A 609 -7.69 -20.19 -13.09
CA PHE A 609 -6.45 -19.50 -12.70
C PHE A 609 -5.75 -20.16 -11.49
N TYR A 610 -4.53 -20.65 -11.73
CA TYR A 610 -3.75 -21.50 -10.82
C TYR A 610 -3.01 -20.71 -9.72
N GLU A 611 -2.53 -19.50 -10.03
CA GLU A 611 -1.83 -18.61 -9.11
C GLU A 611 -2.73 -17.42 -8.69
N PRO A 612 -2.55 -16.84 -7.48
CA PRO A 612 -3.33 -15.67 -7.06
C PRO A 612 -3.10 -14.50 -8.00
N PHE A 613 -4.20 -13.88 -8.44
CA PHE A 613 -4.17 -12.89 -9.51
C PHE A 613 -3.26 -11.69 -9.15
N THR A 614 -2.34 -11.35 -10.06
CA THR A 614 -1.50 -10.14 -9.99
C THR A 614 -1.63 -9.35 -11.29
N PRO A 615 -2.20 -8.12 -11.28
CA PRO A 615 -2.73 -7.40 -10.12
C PRO A 615 -3.97 -8.10 -9.54
N SER A 616 -4.52 -7.65 -8.41
CA SER A 616 -5.62 -8.35 -7.71
C SER A 616 -6.88 -8.52 -8.58
N PRO A 617 -7.82 -9.43 -8.27
CA PRO A 617 -8.91 -9.80 -9.20
C PRO A 617 -9.82 -8.63 -9.65
N GLU A 618 -9.93 -7.56 -8.85
CA GLU A 618 -10.59 -6.29 -9.19
C GLU A 618 -9.99 -5.63 -10.44
N SER A 619 -8.69 -5.87 -10.69
CA SER A 619 -8.00 -5.43 -11.91
C SER A 619 -8.40 -6.24 -13.15
N TYR A 620 -8.73 -7.53 -13.02
CA TYR A 620 -9.16 -8.34 -14.16
C TYR A 620 -10.51 -7.85 -14.68
N ILE A 621 -11.45 -7.61 -13.75
CA ILE A 621 -12.79 -7.10 -14.04
C ILE A 621 -12.71 -5.74 -14.75
N THR A 622 -11.85 -4.84 -14.26
CA THR A 622 -11.67 -3.50 -14.86
C THR A 622 -10.85 -3.49 -16.16
N GLN A 623 -10.00 -4.48 -16.41
CA GLN A 623 -9.14 -4.55 -17.61
C GLN A 623 -9.71 -5.41 -18.75
N TYR A 624 -10.44 -6.49 -18.46
CA TYR A 624 -10.84 -7.52 -19.44
C TYR A 624 -12.35 -7.73 -19.58
N GLN A 625 -13.16 -7.44 -18.56
CA GLN A 625 -14.63 -7.58 -18.59
C GLN A 625 -15.13 -8.99 -18.99
N ASP A 626 -14.64 -10.04 -18.32
CA ASP A 626 -15.20 -11.39 -18.45
C ASP A 626 -15.33 -12.09 -17.09
N ALA A 627 -16.17 -13.14 -17.04
CA ALA A 627 -16.30 -14.05 -15.90
C ALA A 627 -15.03 -14.91 -15.73
N TYR A 628 -14.73 -15.33 -14.50
CA TYR A 628 -13.53 -16.13 -14.19
C TYR A 628 -13.70 -17.00 -12.94
N THR A 629 -12.77 -17.93 -12.73
CA THR A 629 -12.67 -18.74 -11.52
C THR A 629 -11.20 -19.11 -11.23
N GLY A 630 -10.79 -19.23 -9.96
CA GLY A 630 -9.39 -19.51 -9.60
C GLY A 630 -9.10 -19.50 -8.11
N TRP A 631 -7.83 -19.63 -7.73
CA TRP A 631 -7.41 -19.68 -6.33
C TRP A 631 -7.06 -18.32 -5.70
N ASP A 632 -7.47 -18.17 -4.45
CA ASP A 632 -7.15 -17.05 -3.56
C ASP A 632 -6.56 -17.60 -2.25
N PHE A 633 -5.64 -16.88 -1.62
CA PHE A 633 -4.77 -17.42 -0.55
C PHE A 633 -4.60 -16.44 0.62
N ASN A 634 -4.52 -16.97 1.84
CA ASN A 634 -4.49 -16.20 3.10
C ASN A 634 -5.70 -15.24 3.26
N VAL A 635 -6.87 -15.67 2.77
CA VAL A 635 -8.08 -14.86 2.74
C VAL A 635 -8.63 -14.65 4.15
N ARG A 636 -8.81 -13.38 4.53
CA ARG A 636 -9.54 -13.01 5.75
C ARG A 636 -10.99 -12.67 5.43
N LEU A 637 -11.93 -13.24 6.18
CA LEU A 637 -13.36 -13.03 5.95
C LEU A 637 -13.95 -11.91 6.81
N MET A 638 -15.12 -11.41 6.40
CA MET A 638 -15.94 -10.43 7.13
C MET A 638 -16.26 -10.84 8.58
N ASN A 639 -16.38 -12.15 8.87
CA ASN A 639 -16.61 -12.66 10.23
C ASN A 639 -15.34 -12.61 11.11
N GLY A 640 -14.18 -12.25 10.54
CA GLY A 640 -12.88 -12.13 11.21
C GLY A 640 -11.98 -13.36 11.10
N GLU A 641 -12.50 -14.51 10.66
CA GLU A 641 -11.74 -15.74 10.41
C GLU A 641 -10.72 -15.57 9.27
N SER A 642 -9.77 -16.50 9.17
CA SER A 642 -8.74 -16.53 8.12
C SER A 642 -8.60 -17.94 7.56
N TYR A 643 -8.38 -18.04 6.26
CA TYR A 643 -8.38 -19.28 5.48
C TYR A 643 -7.19 -19.29 4.52
N ASP A 644 -6.35 -20.32 4.60
CA ASP A 644 -5.08 -20.36 3.88
C ASP A 644 -5.27 -20.46 2.35
N LYS A 645 -6.34 -21.11 1.89
CA LYS A 645 -6.71 -21.30 0.47
C LYS A 645 -8.23 -21.26 0.29
N VAL A 646 -8.70 -20.60 -0.78
CA VAL A 646 -10.11 -20.29 -1.07
C VAL A 646 -10.36 -20.30 -2.60
N LEU A 647 -11.44 -20.94 -3.05
CA LEU A 647 -11.81 -21.09 -4.47
C LEU A 647 -12.73 -19.96 -4.94
N LEU A 648 -12.23 -18.93 -5.61
CA LEU A 648 -13.01 -17.74 -5.97
C LEU A 648 -13.62 -17.87 -7.38
N SER A 649 -14.90 -17.50 -7.53
CA SER A 649 -15.65 -17.48 -8.80
C SER A 649 -16.44 -16.18 -9.00
N TYR A 650 -16.47 -15.67 -10.23
CA TYR A 650 -17.09 -14.41 -10.63
C TYR A 650 -18.08 -14.61 -11.80
N PRO A 651 -19.39 -14.38 -11.61
CA PRO A 651 -20.35 -14.21 -12.70
C PRO A 651 -20.44 -12.72 -13.14
N LEU A 652 -20.41 -12.45 -14.46
CA LEU A 652 -20.52 -11.11 -15.03
C LEU A 652 -21.80 -10.99 -15.88
N TYR A 653 -22.55 -9.88 -15.76
CA TYR A 653 -23.81 -9.57 -16.49
C TYR A 653 -25.09 -10.32 -16.02
N GLU A 654 -26.21 -9.98 -16.67
CA GLU A 654 -27.59 -10.42 -16.40
C GLU A 654 -27.83 -11.89 -16.79
N TYR A 655 -28.62 -12.62 -15.99
CA TYR A 655 -28.97 -14.04 -16.21
C TYR A 655 -27.76 -14.97 -16.35
N PHE A 656 -26.68 -14.67 -15.62
CA PHE A 656 -25.47 -15.48 -15.63
C PHE A 656 -25.48 -16.58 -14.58
N LYS A 657 -24.94 -17.73 -15.00
CA LYS A 657 -24.74 -18.91 -14.16
C LYS A 657 -23.33 -19.44 -14.39
N VAL A 658 -22.53 -19.50 -13.32
CA VAL A 658 -21.19 -20.11 -13.33
C VAL A 658 -21.26 -21.39 -12.53
N PHE A 659 -20.77 -22.49 -13.10
CA PHE A 659 -20.68 -23.77 -12.40
C PHE A 659 -19.45 -24.58 -12.81
N GLY A 660 -19.04 -25.46 -11.91
CA GLY A 660 -17.99 -26.46 -12.14
C GLY A 660 -18.43 -27.83 -11.63
N ASP A 661 -18.02 -28.89 -12.33
CA ASP A 661 -18.34 -30.29 -12.04
C ASP A 661 -17.08 -31.10 -11.68
N TYR A 662 -17.13 -31.84 -10.57
CA TYR A 662 -15.97 -32.56 -10.00
C TYR A 662 -16.37 -33.96 -9.49
N THR A 663 -15.75 -35.03 -10.00
CA THR A 663 -15.97 -36.41 -9.50
C THR A 663 -14.90 -36.79 -8.47
N VAL A 664 -15.29 -36.93 -7.20
CA VAL A 664 -14.40 -37.33 -6.09
C VAL A 664 -14.69 -38.77 -5.68
N LYS A 665 -13.65 -39.62 -5.60
CA LYS A 665 -13.77 -41.02 -5.19
C LYS A 665 -13.23 -41.23 -3.77
N ILE A 666 -14.09 -41.65 -2.85
CA ILE A 666 -13.78 -41.81 -1.43
C ILE A 666 -13.78 -43.30 -1.10
N ASP A 667 -12.60 -43.91 -1.00
CA ASP A 667 -12.50 -45.36 -0.73
C ASP A 667 -12.66 -45.71 0.76
N ARG A 668 -12.20 -44.83 1.68
CA ARG A 668 -12.29 -45.02 3.14
C ARG A 668 -12.34 -43.66 3.88
N PRO A 669 -13.53 -43.11 4.19
CA PRO A 669 -13.62 -41.95 5.08
C PRO A 669 -13.22 -42.34 6.51
N ALA A 670 -12.65 -41.40 7.27
CA ALA A 670 -12.48 -41.57 8.71
C ALA A 670 -13.86 -41.67 9.41
N PRO A 671 -13.98 -42.35 10.57
CA PRO A 671 -15.30 -42.61 11.18
C PRO A 671 -16.15 -41.36 11.41
N GLU A 672 -15.51 -40.25 11.81
CA GLU A 672 -16.15 -38.95 12.05
C GLU A 672 -15.86 -37.93 10.94
N ALA A 673 -15.51 -38.38 9.73
CA ALA A 673 -15.30 -37.49 8.58
C ALA A 673 -16.62 -36.86 8.12
N TYR A 674 -16.64 -35.54 8.14
CA TYR A 674 -17.67 -34.72 7.52
C TYR A 674 -17.05 -33.72 6.56
N LEU A 675 -17.81 -33.37 5.53
CA LEU A 675 -17.55 -32.25 4.65
C LEU A 675 -18.26 -31.02 5.22
N GLU A 676 -17.52 -29.96 5.53
CA GLU A 676 -18.09 -28.65 5.85
C GLU A 676 -18.00 -27.75 4.61
N LEU A 677 -19.15 -27.35 4.08
CA LEU A 677 -19.32 -26.57 2.85
C LEU A 677 -19.76 -25.14 3.17
N THR A 678 -18.84 -24.17 3.19
CA THR A 678 -19.19 -22.76 3.47
C THR A 678 -19.25 -21.94 2.18
N ALA A 679 -20.30 -21.15 1.99
CA ALA A 679 -20.43 -20.18 0.89
C ALA A 679 -20.58 -18.75 1.43
N GLY A 680 -20.05 -17.74 0.72
CA GLY A 680 -20.10 -16.35 1.19
C GLY A 680 -19.60 -15.31 0.19
N PHE A 681 -19.50 -14.06 0.66
CA PHE A 681 -19.06 -12.88 -0.10
C PHE A 681 -17.80 -12.24 0.52
N LYS A 682 -16.77 -12.00 -0.28
CA LYS A 682 -15.46 -11.50 0.13
C LYS A 682 -15.46 -10.02 -0.15
N ASP A 683 -15.05 -9.24 0.85
CA ASP A 683 -14.86 -7.79 0.74
C ASP A 683 -15.98 -7.08 -0.03
N ILE A 684 -17.21 -7.14 0.48
CA ILE A 684 -18.38 -6.43 -0.08
C ILE A 684 -18.11 -4.91 -0.11
N ILE A 685 -17.61 -4.40 -1.25
CA ILE A 685 -17.38 -2.96 -1.49
C ILE A 685 -18.71 -2.22 -1.71
N VAL A 686 -19.70 -2.92 -2.28
CA VAL A 686 -21.09 -2.46 -2.49
C VAL A 686 -22.03 -3.63 -2.19
N GLU A 687 -23.11 -3.38 -1.44
CA GLU A 687 -24.05 -4.40 -0.97
C GLU A 687 -24.86 -4.99 -2.15
N PRO A 688 -25.04 -6.33 -2.26
CA PRO A 688 -25.77 -6.95 -3.36
C PRO A 688 -27.29 -6.67 -3.32
N VAL A 689 -27.93 -6.80 -4.49
CA VAL A 689 -29.40 -6.84 -4.63
C VAL A 689 -29.91 -8.25 -4.26
N GLU A 690 -31.20 -8.38 -3.92
CA GLU A 690 -31.84 -9.69 -3.73
C GLU A 690 -31.88 -10.46 -5.07
N GLY A 691 -31.41 -11.71 -5.10
CA GLY A 691 -31.49 -12.56 -6.30
C GLY A 691 -30.25 -13.38 -6.67
N VAL A 692 -29.13 -13.24 -5.96
CA VAL A 692 -27.99 -14.19 -6.10
C VAL A 692 -28.30 -15.48 -5.35
N ILE A 693 -28.09 -16.64 -5.98
CA ILE A 693 -28.34 -17.97 -5.40
C ILE A 693 -27.09 -18.84 -5.49
N PHE A 694 -26.70 -19.41 -4.35
CA PHE A 694 -25.63 -20.41 -4.28
C PHE A 694 -26.22 -21.81 -4.19
N ARG A 695 -25.78 -22.73 -5.05
CA ARG A 695 -26.15 -24.15 -4.97
C ARG A 695 -24.92 -25.05 -4.92
N VAL A 696 -25.00 -26.08 -4.08
CA VAL A 696 -24.05 -27.20 -4.08
C VAL A 696 -24.83 -28.49 -4.24
N TYR A 697 -24.49 -29.26 -5.26
CA TYR A 697 -25.04 -30.58 -5.53
C TYR A 697 -24.00 -31.66 -5.21
N ILE A 698 -24.48 -32.83 -4.79
CA ILE A 698 -23.67 -34.05 -4.67
C ILE A 698 -24.49 -35.21 -5.24
N ASN A 699 -23.93 -35.96 -6.20
CA ASN A 699 -24.63 -36.98 -6.99
C ASN A 699 -25.94 -36.45 -7.60
N GLY A 700 -25.89 -35.25 -8.18
CA GLY A 700 -27.03 -34.56 -8.80
C GLY A 700 -28.11 -34.05 -7.83
N LYS A 701 -28.01 -34.33 -6.52
CA LYS A 701 -28.96 -33.86 -5.51
C LYS A 701 -28.46 -32.56 -4.87
N VAL A 702 -29.33 -31.57 -4.72
CA VAL A 702 -29.06 -30.33 -3.96
C VAL A 702 -28.81 -30.65 -2.48
N TYR A 703 -27.69 -30.16 -1.94
CA TYR A 703 -27.36 -30.18 -0.51
C TYR A 703 -27.31 -28.78 0.12
N ILE A 704 -26.96 -27.75 -0.66
CA ILE A 704 -27.09 -26.33 -0.29
C ILE A 704 -27.84 -25.64 -1.44
N GLU A 705 -28.83 -24.81 -1.10
CA GLU A 705 -29.48 -23.84 -1.98
C GLU A 705 -29.88 -22.65 -1.11
N GLU A 706 -29.11 -21.57 -1.18
CA GLU A 706 -29.24 -20.41 -0.30
C GLU A 706 -29.26 -19.11 -1.12
N PRO A 707 -30.42 -18.44 -1.23
CA PRO A 707 -30.52 -17.12 -1.85
C PRO A 707 -30.06 -16.01 -0.89
N TYR A 708 -29.36 -15.01 -1.43
CA TYR A 708 -28.93 -13.85 -0.66
C TYR A 708 -30.09 -12.90 -0.36
N PHE A 709 -30.12 -12.38 0.88
CA PHE A 709 -31.07 -11.37 1.34
C PHE A 709 -30.36 -10.22 2.05
N PHE A 710 -30.86 -9.01 1.83
CA PHE A 710 -30.33 -7.78 2.40
C PHE A 710 -30.29 -7.81 3.94
N GLY A 711 -29.22 -7.27 4.53
CA GLY A 711 -29.09 -7.08 5.98
C GLY A 711 -28.77 -8.33 6.81
N LYS A 712 -28.66 -9.51 6.20
CA LYS A 712 -28.08 -10.70 6.86
C LYS A 712 -26.55 -10.67 6.79
N ALA A 713 -25.89 -11.28 7.78
CA ALA A 713 -24.48 -11.63 7.69
C ALA A 713 -24.23 -12.63 6.54
N PRO A 714 -23.02 -12.68 5.94
CA PRO A 714 -22.67 -13.73 4.98
C PRO A 714 -22.92 -15.12 5.59
N ILE A 715 -23.48 -16.02 4.78
CA ILE A 715 -24.41 -17.05 5.26
C ILE A 715 -23.68 -18.17 6.00
N GLU A 716 -23.90 -18.28 7.33
CA GLU A 716 -23.48 -19.46 8.10
C GLU A 716 -24.22 -20.72 7.62
N THR A 717 -23.54 -21.52 6.81
CA THR A 717 -23.94 -22.89 6.48
C THR A 717 -22.79 -23.85 6.73
N GLY A 718 -22.38 -24.00 7.99
CA GLY A 718 -21.46 -25.08 8.44
C GLY A 718 -22.11 -26.47 8.36
N LYS A 719 -22.59 -26.84 7.16
CA LYS A 719 -23.50 -27.98 6.94
C LYS A 719 -22.67 -29.25 6.79
N GLN A 720 -22.39 -29.88 7.93
CA GLN A 720 -21.56 -31.08 8.02
C GLN A 720 -22.24 -32.28 7.35
N ILE A 721 -21.77 -32.66 6.15
CA ILE A 721 -22.25 -33.83 5.41
C ILE A 721 -21.32 -35.00 5.74
N ARG A 722 -21.81 -36.00 6.47
CA ARG A 722 -21.06 -37.25 6.73
C ARG A 722 -20.95 -38.04 5.42
N LEU A 723 -19.73 -38.33 5.00
CA LEU A 723 -19.44 -39.07 3.77
C LEU A 723 -19.24 -40.56 4.07
N SER A 724 -19.69 -41.42 3.15
CA SER A 724 -19.44 -42.88 3.18
C SER A 724 -18.42 -43.25 2.11
N SER A 725 -18.01 -44.53 2.02
CA SER A 725 -17.19 -44.97 0.89
C SER A 725 -18.04 -45.06 -0.39
N GLY A 726 -17.60 -44.40 -1.46
CA GLY A 726 -18.34 -44.25 -2.71
C GLY A 726 -17.71 -43.22 -3.65
N THR A 727 -18.30 -43.05 -4.82
CA THR A 727 -17.99 -41.96 -5.75
C THR A 727 -19.04 -40.86 -5.61
N TYR A 728 -18.59 -39.60 -5.69
CA TYR A 728 -19.39 -38.41 -5.44
C TYR A 728 -19.14 -37.37 -6.53
N ASP A 729 -20.16 -37.13 -7.35
CA ASP A 729 -20.17 -36.10 -8.38
C ASP A 729 -20.67 -34.79 -7.75
N PHE A 730 -19.73 -33.90 -7.44
CA PHE A 730 -19.99 -32.57 -6.89
C PHE A 730 -20.27 -31.58 -8.02
N ARG A 731 -21.21 -30.66 -7.80
CA ARG A 731 -21.35 -29.42 -8.58
C ARG A 731 -21.40 -28.23 -7.65
N LEU A 732 -20.57 -27.23 -7.91
CA LEU A 732 -20.72 -25.89 -7.34
C LEU A 732 -21.39 -25.02 -8.40
N GLU A 733 -22.38 -24.24 -8.00
CA GLU A 733 -23.17 -23.40 -8.89
C GLU A 733 -23.48 -22.05 -8.24
N VAL A 734 -23.31 -20.99 -9.02
CA VAL A 734 -23.61 -19.60 -8.66
C VAL A 734 -24.49 -19.00 -9.75
N GLU A 735 -25.67 -18.49 -9.37
CA GLU A 735 -26.67 -17.92 -10.28
C GLU A 735 -26.97 -16.47 -9.89
N SER A 736 -27.06 -15.57 -10.87
CA SER A 736 -27.41 -14.16 -10.69
C SER A 736 -28.55 -13.73 -11.62
N MET A 737 -29.58 -13.11 -11.04
CA MET A 737 -30.87 -12.83 -11.69
C MET A 737 -31.08 -11.36 -12.11
N ASP A 738 -30.19 -10.42 -11.76
CA ASP A 738 -30.46 -8.97 -11.87
C ASP A 738 -29.32 -8.16 -12.49
N SER A 739 -29.64 -6.95 -12.97
CA SER A 739 -28.81 -6.07 -13.80
C SER A 739 -27.95 -5.11 -12.99
N SER A 740 -26.63 -5.34 -12.91
CA SER A 740 -25.66 -4.31 -12.47
C SER A 740 -24.20 -4.60 -12.81
N PRO A 741 -23.37 -3.56 -13.04
CA PRO A 741 -21.93 -3.68 -13.25
C PRO A 741 -21.17 -3.47 -11.92
N TYR A 742 -21.14 -4.48 -11.05
CA TYR A 742 -20.47 -4.42 -9.73
C TYR A 742 -19.48 -5.58 -9.51
N ASP A 743 -18.55 -5.41 -8.57
CA ASP A 743 -17.57 -6.43 -8.21
C ASP A 743 -18.23 -7.52 -7.34
N TYR A 744 -18.32 -8.74 -7.88
CA TYR A 744 -18.80 -9.93 -7.18
C TYR A 744 -17.62 -10.83 -6.77
N ALA A 745 -17.70 -11.53 -5.64
CA ALA A 745 -16.69 -12.52 -5.26
C ALA A 745 -17.33 -13.65 -4.44
N THR A 746 -17.54 -14.80 -5.07
CA THR A 746 -18.08 -16.01 -4.44
C THR A 746 -16.96 -17.01 -4.18
N TRP A 747 -17.03 -17.79 -3.10
CA TRP A 747 -16.27 -19.05 -2.99
C TRP A 747 -17.09 -20.13 -2.30
N ALA A 748 -16.69 -21.37 -2.56
CA ALA A 748 -16.92 -22.47 -1.63
C ALA A 748 -15.64 -22.72 -0.81
N ASN A 749 -15.79 -22.93 0.49
CA ASN A 749 -14.74 -23.54 1.32
C ASN A 749 -15.13 -24.98 1.65
N VAL A 750 -14.15 -25.87 1.60
CA VAL A 750 -14.29 -27.30 1.90
C VAL A 750 -13.33 -27.64 3.05
N LYS A 751 -13.88 -27.63 4.27
CA LYS A 751 -13.16 -27.99 5.50
C LYS A 751 -13.39 -29.46 5.83
N LEU A 752 -12.31 -30.18 6.07
CA LEU A 752 -12.28 -31.61 6.36
C LEU A 752 -11.32 -31.87 7.52
N TRP A 753 -11.86 -32.23 8.68
CA TRP A 753 -11.06 -32.54 9.87
C TRP A 753 -10.73 -34.03 9.92
N ASP A 754 -9.44 -34.36 10.07
CA ASP A 754 -9.06 -35.47 10.94
C ASP A 754 -8.75 -34.91 12.33
N ARG A 755 -9.13 -35.63 13.39
CA ARG A 755 -9.25 -35.07 14.75
C ARG A 755 -8.05 -35.42 15.62
N LYS A 756 -6.97 -34.64 15.50
CA LYS A 756 -6.25 -33.97 16.62
C LYS A 756 -5.00 -33.19 16.15
N PRO A 757 -4.56 -32.17 16.93
CA PRO A 757 -3.27 -31.51 16.75
C PRO A 757 -2.09 -32.37 17.24
#